data_AF-A0A644U283-F1
#
_entry.id   AF-A0A644U283-F1
#
_cell.length_a   1.000
_cell.length_b   1.000
_cell.length_c   1.000
_cell.angle_alpha   90.00
_cell.angle_beta   90.00
_cell.angle_gamma   90.00
#
_symmetry.space_group_name_H-M   'P 1'
#
loop_
_entity.id
_entity.type
_entity.pdbx_description
1 polymer ?
#
loop_
_entity_poly.entity_id
_entity_poly.type
_entity_poly.pdbx_seq_one_letter_code
_entity_poly.pdbx_strand_id
1 'polypeptide(L)'
;MMFGLKIFQLRLSSLFFVFLLFSLQCFSQGDISLELRKAYETKSVDSLNKFIQTYPLDTVYVKEAIRIRNQIAFEIVKEQNTIEAYQNYVENYPDAIQTYQAKQWLEINFAKKLQAQEENDYLLAKQENTLQSYSQFIEKYPSSKYYKYAKDKVHEFQFSQNISSYSVEEIIHFLNLYPNHPKREFLYDTLQTQTLRYLSIQGAEYLNKNQLYNIDINSLLTEFALKLSVSAKPEDFENLYHKFPFLKTNPTLNKKYKEAKHIESLLNLTTIDNKTYNKNIEYFTALKSDRSYELINKYLLQSIKTKKIANINKALLPFEEDFRVMQFKEMLFKQEPPKPKLGKTILSPDSTLKLIVQSKTNTYGQTDIYISTKENNNWTETIILPKPINSIYREESPIINNDKDVLYFYSNRPMQNNHLDLYVAFRGDTTNWDDWTEPLKTTEIDIKNIKKKYNRGYLKDEQDNPVEALIYIEDSQTGERLFTTKSSVSGQFAYPKQTKKANLISVIKGYVPKYNPDTNNITIKQDKIEDIYRKNRLVVIETLFPQDSPDKLNTVAENYLKYLAQSFEGSKYIMTISVHCQKGYKAMNEDDLSWHQATLIKNKLIALGISHQNIVTAGYGNKNKLLGWEDKNRIEIGFMLIGGE
;
A
#
# COMPACT_ATOMS: atom_id res chain seq x y z
N MET A 1 40.59 40.58 -27.82
CA MET A 1 41.53 41.36 -28.65
C MET A 1 42.24 42.44 -27.81
N MET A 2 42.91 42.05 -26.71
CA MET A 2 43.75 42.91 -25.85
C MET A 2 44.79 42.06 -25.08
N PHE A 3 45.38 41.05 -25.74
CA PHE A 3 46.39 40.15 -25.14
C PHE A 3 47.73 40.15 -25.90
N GLY A 4 47.89 41.01 -26.90
CA GLY A 4 49.09 41.10 -27.76
C GLY A 4 50.13 42.15 -27.35
N LEU A 5 49.93 42.90 -26.26
CA LEU A 5 50.78 44.06 -25.92
C LEU A 5 51.54 43.96 -24.59
N LYS A 6 51.42 42.86 -23.84
CA LYS A 6 52.17 42.67 -22.57
C LYS A 6 53.34 41.68 -22.62
N ILE A 7 53.51 40.95 -23.73
CA ILE A 7 54.64 40.02 -23.92
C ILE A 7 55.89 40.76 -24.47
N PHE A 8 55.75 42.01 -24.92
CA PHE A 8 56.87 42.79 -25.47
C PHE A 8 57.59 43.69 -24.43
N GLN A 9 57.03 43.88 -23.24
CA GLN A 9 57.61 44.77 -22.21
C GLN A 9 58.43 44.07 -21.11
N LEU A 10 58.57 42.73 -21.14
CA LEU A 10 59.36 41.98 -20.14
C LEU A 10 60.65 41.35 -20.71
N ARG A 11 60.96 41.54 -22.00
CA ARG A 11 62.24 41.11 -22.59
C ARG A 11 63.34 42.17 -22.56
N LEU A 12 63.12 43.34 -21.97
CA LEU A 12 64.02 44.49 -22.10
C LEU A 12 64.60 45.05 -20.79
N SER A 13 64.23 44.55 -19.61
CA SER A 13 64.70 45.14 -18.34
C SER A 13 65.91 44.45 -17.70
N SER A 14 66.30 43.25 -18.12
CA SER A 14 67.54 42.59 -17.65
C SER A 14 68.74 42.83 -18.57
N LEU A 15 68.53 43.00 -19.88
CA LEU A 15 69.62 43.31 -20.82
C LEU A 15 70.21 44.70 -20.57
N PHE A 16 69.38 45.67 -20.13
CA PHE A 16 69.82 47.05 -19.99
C PHE A 16 70.74 47.28 -18.78
N PHE A 17 70.55 46.54 -17.68
CA PHE A 17 71.39 46.68 -16.50
C PHE A 17 72.74 45.97 -16.63
N VAL A 18 72.76 44.84 -17.35
CA VAL A 18 74.01 44.17 -17.73
C VAL A 18 74.78 44.99 -18.77
N PHE A 19 74.14 45.80 -19.61
CA PHE A 19 74.87 46.71 -20.50
C PHE A 19 75.44 47.95 -19.79
N LEU A 20 74.77 48.46 -18.75
CA LEU A 20 75.19 49.69 -18.06
C LEU A 20 76.40 49.51 -17.12
N LEU A 21 76.64 48.30 -16.60
CA LEU A 21 77.81 48.00 -15.76
C LEU A 21 79.13 47.87 -16.55
N PHE A 22 79.08 47.85 -17.89
CA PHE A 22 80.25 47.55 -18.73
C PHE A 22 80.84 48.76 -19.47
N SER A 23 80.35 49.98 -19.25
CA SER A 23 80.80 51.16 -20.00
C SER A 23 81.61 52.19 -19.21
N LEU A 24 82.15 51.88 -18.03
CA LEU A 24 83.08 52.77 -17.32
C LEU A 24 84.22 51.96 -16.69
N GLN A 25 85.42 52.08 -17.27
CA GLN A 25 86.65 51.47 -16.77
C GLN A 25 87.08 52.11 -15.44
N CYS A 26 87.29 51.26 -14.42
CA CYS A 26 88.33 51.49 -13.43
C CYS A 26 89.03 50.15 -13.13
N PHE A 27 90.35 50.16 -13.28
CA PHE A 27 91.22 48.98 -13.28
C PHE A 27 91.26 48.30 -11.89
N SER A 28 90.82 47.03 -11.87
CA SER A 28 91.13 45.90 -10.96
C SER A 28 89.98 44.89 -10.86
N GLN A 29 88.85 45.13 -11.53
CA GLN A 29 87.68 44.22 -11.59
C GLN A 29 87.33 43.73 -13.01
N GLY A 30 88.25 43.87 -13.97
CA GLY A 30 88.03 43.56 -15.39
C GLY A 30 87.84 42.07 -15.74
N ASP A 31 88.12 41.16 -14.80
CA ASP A 31 87.96 39.71 -15.00
C ASP A 31 86.57 39.22 -14.57
N ILE A 32 86.09 39.69 -13.41
CA ILE A 32 84.88 39.16 -12.76
C ILE A 32 83.61 39.50 -13.53
N SER A 33 83.51 40.72 -14.09
CA SER A 33 82.35 41.10 -14.92
C SER A 33 82.31 40.32 -16.24
N LEU A 34 83.45 40.12 -16.89
CA LEU A 34 83.56 39.31 -18.10
C LEU A 34 83.21 37.84 -17.81
N GLU A 35 83.61 37.31 -16.67
CA GLU A 35 83.25 35.96 -16.23
C GLU A 35 81.76 35.82 -15.89
N LEU A 36 81.14 36.82 -15.25
CA LEU A 36 79.69 36.84 -15.03
C LEU A 36 78.94 36.85 -16.36
N ARG A 37 79.43 37.60 -17.35
CA ARG A 37 78.85 37.64 -18.70
C ARG A 37 78.95 36.29 -19.39
N LYS A 38 80.11 35.63 -19.33
CA LYS A 38 80.27 34.25 -19.84
C LYS A 38 79.31 33.29 -19.15
N ALA A 39 79.20 33.34 -17.82
CA ALA A 39 78.27 32.52 -17.06
C ALA A 39 76.80 32.79 -17.46
N TYR A 40 76.43 34.04 -17.69
CA TYR A 40 75.09 34.42 -18.14
C TYR A 40 74.77 33.95 -19.57
N GLU A 41 75.73 34.07 -20.50
CA GLU A 41 75.54 33.68 -21.91
C GLU A 41 75.24 32.18 -22.06
N THR A 42 75.72 31.34 -21.14
CA THR A 42 75.36 29.91 -21.11
C THR A 42 73.90 29.65 -20.73
N LYS A 43 73.23 30.62 -20.09
CA LYS A 43 71.89 30.48 -19.49
C LYS A 43 71.75 29.26 -18.57
N SER A 44 72.86 28.77 -18.01
CA SER A 44 72.89 27.60 -17.15
C SER A 44 72.93 28.00 -15.67
N VAL A 45 72.03 27.41 -14.88
CA VAL A 45 72.04 27.54 -13.41
C VAL A 45 73.37 27.08 -12.83
N ASP A 46 73.97 26.01 -13.37
CA ASP A 46 75.25 25.46 -12.91
C ASP A 46 76.42 26.42 -13.18
N SER A 47 76.41 27.07 -14.35
CA SER A 47 77.45 28.06 -14.68
C SER A 47 77.38 29.29 -13.76
N LEU A 48 76.17 29.73 -13.41
CA LEU A 48 75.98 30.82 -12.45
C LEU A 48 76.27 30.40 -11.00
N ASN A 49 75.95 29.16 -10.61
CA ASN A 49 76.34 28.62 -9.30
C ASN A 49 77.85 28.51 -9.15
N LYS A 50 78.56 28.05 -10.20
CA LYS A 50 80.02 28.01 -10.22
C LYS A 50 80.62 29.41 -10.04
N PHE A 51 80.06 30.41 -10.71
CA PHE A 51 80.44 31.81 -10.51
C PHE A 51 80.21 32.27 -9.06
N ILE A 52 79.02 32.04 -8.51
CA ILE A 52 78.65 32.44 -7.13
C ILE A 52 79.56 31.76 -6.08
N GLN A 53 79.99 30.52 -6.29
CA GLN A 53 80.90 29.80 -5.40
C GLN A 53 82.37 30.28 -5.49
N THR A 54 82.76 30.85 -6.64
CA THR A 54 84.15 31.28 -6.90
C THR A 54 84.44 32.65 -6.29
N TYR A 55 83.42 33.49 -6.09
CA TYR A 55 83.58 34.91 -5.73
C TYR A 55 82.92 35.28 -4.38
N PRO A 56 83.45 36.28 -3.64
CA PRO A 56 82.88 36.69 -2.35
C PRO A 56 81.42 37.16 -2.43
N LEU A 57 80.60 36.68 -1.48
CA LEU A 57 79.14 36.86 -1.44
C LEU A 57 78.66 38.31 -1.29
N ASP A 58 79.51 39.20 -0.77
CA ASP A 58 79.20 40.60 -0.51
C ASP A 58 79.33 41.52 -1.73
N THR A 59 79.90 41.00 -2.84
CA THR A 59 80.07 41.77 -4.08
C THR A 59 78.74 42.01 -4.81
N VAL A 60 78.63 43.18 -5.45
CA VAL A 60 77.47 43.56 -6.28
C VAL A 60 77.27 42.54 -7.41
N TYR A 61 78.34 42.01 -7.99
CA TYR A 61 78.30 41.02 -9.06
C TYR A 61 77.75 39.67 -8.61
N VAL A 62 78.07 39.19 -7.40
CA VAL A 62 77.53 37.94 -6.87
C VAL A 62 76.05 38.10 -6.49
N LYS A 63 75.63 39.25 -5.93
CA LYS A 63 74.21 39.56 -5.69
C LYS A 63 73.39 39.56 -6.99
N GLU A 64 73.95 40.15 -8.05
CA GLU A 64 73.31 40.15 -9.37
C GLU A 64 73.31 38.75 -10.02
N ALA A 65 74.40 37.98 -9.87
CA ALA A 65 74.46 36.59 -10.31
C ALA A 65 73.40 35.72 -9.61
N ILE A 66 73.20 35.90 -8.30
CA ILE A 66 72.13 35.26 -7.52
C ILE A 66 70.76 35.63 -8.07
N ARG A 67 70.51 36.94 -8.32
CA ARG A 67 69.24 37.42 -8.88
C ARG A 67 68.95 36.80 -10.25
N ILE A 68 69.93 36.80 -11.13
CA ILE A 68 69.85 36.24 -12.49
C ILE A 68 69.67 34.73 -12.45
N ARG A 69 70.44 34.02 -11.61
CA ARG A 69 70.31 32.57 -11.40
C ARG A 69 68.90 32.22 -10.93
N ASN A 70 68.39 32.90 -9.91
CA ASN A 70 67.05 32.65 -9.39
C ASN A 70 65.99 32.89 -10.48
N GLN A 71 66.14 33.93 -11.30
CA GLN A 71 65.25 34.19 -12.43
C GLN A 71 65.32 33.09 -13.50
N ILE A 72 66.52 32.64 -13.90
CA ILE A 72 66.69 31.55 -14.88
C ILE A 72 66.13 30.24 -14.33
N ALA A 73 66.43 29.89 -13.07
CA ALA A 73 65.90 28.72 -12.40
C ALA A 73 64.36 28.74 -12.33
N PHE A 74 63.75 29.92 -12.11
CA PHE A 74 62.29 30.06 -12.11
C PHE A 74 61.68 29.91 -13.51
N GLU A 75 62.34 30.41 -14.57
CA GLU A 75 61.85 30.20 -15.95
C GLU A 75 61.95 28.72 -16.35
N ILE A 76 63.00 28.00 -15.95
CA ILE A 76 63.10 26.54 -16.15
C ILE A 76 61.92 25.82 -15.48
N VAL A 77 61.56 26.21 -14.26
CA VAL A 77 60.46 25.60 -13.50
C VAL A 77 59.10 25.93 -14.13
N LYS A 78 58.91 27.14 -14.69
CA LYS A 78 57.73 27.51 -15.48
C LYS A 78 57.61 26.70 -16.77
N GLU A 79 58.73 26.34 -17.40
CA GLU A 79 58.75 25.46 -18.56
C GLU A 79 58.39 24.01 -18.19
N GLN A 80 58.86 23.52 -17.03
CA GLN A 80 58.50 22.19 -16.52
C GLN A 80 57.03 22.11 -16.07
N ASN A 81 56.51 23.17 -15.45
CA ASN A 81 55.11 23.31 -15.05
C ASN A 81 54.55 22.16 -14.18
N THR A 82 55.38 21.59 -13.31
CA THR A 82 54.99 20.51 -12.37
C THR A 82 55.05 20.98 -10.92
N ILE A 83 54.25 20.35 -10.06
CA ILE A 83 54.25 20.65 -8.61
C ILE A 83 55.64 20.40 -8.01
N GLU A 84 56.27 19.30 -8.39
CA GLU A 84 57.58 18.88 -7.90
C GLU A 84 58.68 19.90 -8.27
N ALA A 85 58.64 20.45 -9.48
CA ALA A 85 59.59 21.48 -9.92
C ALA A 85 59.43 22.79 -9.13
N TYR A 86 58.19 23.22 -8.91
CA TYR A 86 57.90 24.42 -8.13
C TYR A 86 58.20 24.24 -6.63
N GLN A 87 57.99 23.06 -6.05
CA GLN A 87 58.39 22.74 -4.68
C GLN A 87 59.91 22.81 -4.54
N ASN A 88 60.64 22.13 -5.44
CA ASN A 88 62.10 22.12 -5.47
C ASN A 88 62.67 23.55 -5.60
N TYR A 89 62.03 24.42 -6.40
CA TYR A 89 62.41 25.82 -6.49
C TYR A 89 62.24 26.58 -5.17
N VAL A 90 61.10 26.40 -4.49
CA VAL A 90 60.83 27.05 -3.19
C VAL A 90 61.81 26.59 -2.12
N GLU A 91 62.20 25.31 -2.15
CA GLU A 91 63.18 24.73 -1.23
C GLU A 91 64.61 25.22 -1.49
N ASN A 92 65.03 25.27 -2.76
CA ASN A 92 66.40 25.63 -3.14
C ASN A 92 66.65 27.14 -3.25
N TYR A 93 65.60 27.95 -3.38
CA TYR A 93 65.70 29.41 -3.53
C TYR A 93 64.73 30.18 -2.59
N PRO A 94 64.73 29.93 -1.27
CA PRO A 94 63.73 30.49 -0.36
C PRO A 94 63.68 32.03 -0.32
N ASP A 95 64.83 32.69 -0.52
CA ASP A 95 64.97 34.16 -0.45
C ASP A 95 64.73 34.88 -1.80
N ALA A 96 64.40 34.14 -2.87
CA ALA A 96 64.12 34.75 -4.16
C ALA A 96 62.79 35.51 -4.19
N ILE A 97 62.73 36.64 -4.89
CA ILE A 97 61.47 37.40 -5.09
C ILE A 97 60.40 36.51 -5.78
N GLN A 98 60.82 35.64 -6.69
CA GLN A 98 59.97 34.72 -7.43
C GLN A 98 59.37 33.61 -6.54
N THR A 99 59.90 33.38 -5.34
CA THR A 99 59.40 32.35 -4.41
C THR A 99 57.98 32.64 -3.97
N TYR A 100 57.59 33.91 -3.85
CA TYR A 100 56.20 34.29 -3.62
C TYR A 100 55.28 33.83 -4.76
N GLN A 101 55.69 34.03 -6.01
CA GLN A 101 54.94 33.58 -7.19
C GLN A 101 54.88 32.06 -7.28
N ALA A 102 55.99 31.38 -6.96
CA ALA A 102 56.05 29.92 -6.91
C ALA A 102 55.09 29.35 -5.85
N LYS A 103 55.04 29.94 -4.64
CA LYS A 103 54.11 29.55 -3.57
C LYS A 103 52.65 29.74 -3.97
N GLN A 104 52.28 30.88 -4.57
CA GLN A 104 50.91 31.07 -5.08
C GLN A 104 50.54 30.05 -6.16
N TRP A 105 51.47 29.76 -7.08
CA TRP A 105 51.25 28.75 -8.11
C TRP A 105 51.04 27.36 -7.49
N LEU A 106 51.85 26.99 -6.49
CA LEU A 106 51.71 25.74 -5.75
C LEU A 106 50.36 25.65 -5.05
N GLU A 107 49.94 26.68 -4.31
CA GLU A 107 48.63 26.71 -3.64
C GLU A 107 47.48 26.44 -4.62
N ILE A 108 47.47 27.13 -5.76
CA ILE A 108 46.44 26.97 -6.79
C ILE A 108 46.48 25.56 -7.39
N ASN A 109 47.66 25.04 -7.71
CA ASN A 109 47.78 23.75 -8.39
C ASN A 109 47.59 22.55 -7.44
N PHE A 110 47.94 22.68 -6.16
CA PHE A 110 47.57 21.70 -5.14
C PHE A 110 46.06 21.63 -4.95
N ALA A 111 45.38 22.78 -4.88
CA ALA A 111 43.92 22.83 -4.80
C ALA A 111 43.28 22.18 -6.04
N LYS A 112 43.79 22.45 -7.25
CA LYS A 112 43.35 21.79 -8.49
C LYS A 112 43.59 20.29 -8.48
N LYS A 113 44.76 19.82 -8.00
CA LYS A 113 45.09 18.39 -7.89
C LYS A 113 44.14 17.68 -6.93
N LEU A 114 43.85 18.30 -5.78
CA LEU A 114 42.92 17.75 -4.80
C LEU A 114 41.49 17.68 -5.35
N GLN A 115 41.04 18.73 -6.06
CA GLN A 115 39.74 18.72 -6.73
C GLN A 115 39.64 17.67 -7.83
N ALA A 116 40.70 17.49 -8.64
CA ALA A 116 40.76 16.45 -9.66
C ALA A 116 40.75 15.04 -9.04
N GLN A 117 41.40 14.85 -7.90
CA GLN A 117 41.37 13.60 -7.17
C GLN A 117 39.97 13.30 -6.60
N GLU A 118 39.31 14.28 -5.97
CA GLU A 118 37.93 14.16 -5.51
C GLU A 118 36.99 13.77 -6.67
N GLU A 119 37.13 14.42 -7.83
CA GLU A 119 36.33 14.11 -9.02
C GLU A 119 36.60 12.69 -9.55
N ASN A 120 37.86 12.26 -9.61
CA ASN A 120 38.20 10.89 -10.00
C ASN A 120 37.62 9.86 -9.03
N ASP A 121 37.73 10.08 -7.72
CA ASP A 121 37.19 9.18 -6.70
C ASP A 121 35.65 9.11 -6.78
N TYR A 122 34.98 10.23 -7.07
CA TYR A 122 33.55 10.26 -7.36
C TYR A 122 33.20 9.46 -8.61
N LEU A 123 33.95 9.62 -9.70
CA LEU A 123 33.72 8.90 -10.95
C LEU A 123 33.95 7.39 -10.78
N LEU A 124 34.94 6.99 -9.99
CA LEU A 124 35.16 5.59 -9.61
C LEU A 124 33.97 5.03 -8.81
N ALA A 125 33.51 5.75 -7.78
CA ALA A 125 32.32 5.34 -7.03
C ALA A 125 31.07 5.24 -7.93
N LYS A 126 30.93 6.15 -8.89
CA LYS A 126 29.86 6.12 -9.88
C LYS A 126 29.98 4.94 -10.85
N GLN A 127 31.20 4.57 -11.24
CA GLN A 127 31.48 3.44 -12.12
C GLN A 127 31.21 2.11 -11.42
N GLU A 128 31.66 1.95 -10.18
CA GLU A 128 31.41 0.74 -9.37
C GLU A 128 29.94 0.63 -9.00
N ASN A 129 29.30 1.77 -8.71
CA ASN A 129 27.88 1.90 -8.39
C ASN A 129 27.44 0.92 -7.29
N THR A 130 28.20 0.88 -6.19
CA THR A 130 27.90 0.05 -5.02
C THR A 130 27.70 0.89 -3.76
N LEU A 131 26.97 0.36 -2.78
CA LEU A 131 26.83 0.97 -1.45
C LEU A 131 28.20 1.32 -0.85
N GLN A 132 29.14 0.37 -0.88
CA GLN A 132 30.48 0.55 -0.32
C GLN A 132 31.24 1.70 -0.98
N SER A 133 31.24 1.77 -2.31
CA SER A 133 31.98 2.78 -3.07
C SER A 133 31.49 4.21 -2.76
N TYR A 134 30.17 4.43 -2.73
CA TYR A 134 29.61 5.73 -2.37
C TYR A 134 29.77 6.04 -0.88
N SER A 135 29.67 5.04 0.01
CA SER A 135 29.93 5.21 1.45
C SER A 135 31.38 5.66 1.73
N GLN A 136 32.36 5.05 1.06
CA GLN A 136 33.76 5.46 1.16
C GLN A 136 33.98 6.89 0.63
N PHE A 137 33.32 7.23 -0.48
CA PHE A 137 33.39 8.59 -1.04
C PHE A 137 32.85 9.65 -0.07
N ILE A 138 31.66 9.44 0.51
CA ILE A 138 31.05 10.43 1.44
C ILE A 138 31.85 10.57 2.75
N GLU A 139 32.49 9.49 3.21
CA GLU A 139 33.35 9.51 4.39
C GLU A 139 34.63 10.30 4.12
N LYS A 140 35.22 10.09 2.93
CA LYS A 140 36.45 10.77 2.52
C LYS A 140 36.22 12.26 2.17
N TYR A 141 35.07 12.60 1.60
CA TYR A 141 34.77 13.95 1.09
C TYR A 141 33.41 14.52 1.58
N PRO A 142 33.24 14.79 2.89
CA PRO A 142 31.97 15.23 3.47
C PRO A 142 31.50 16.62 3.00
N SER A 143 32.40 17.46 2.48
CA SER A 143 32.10 18.79 1.95
C SER A 143 32.08 18.86 0.41
N SER A 144 32.15 17.70 -0.26
CA SER A 144 32.14 17.63 -1.73
C SER A 144 30.86 18.21 -2.32
N LYS A 145 30.96 18.84 -3.49
CA LYS A 145 29.78 19.21 -4.31
C LYS A 145 28.98 17.98 -4.77
N TYR A 146 29.60 16.80 -4.82
CA TYR A 146 28.99 15.52 -5.17
C TYR A 146 28.38 14.78 -3.97
N TYR A 147 28.62 15.26 -2.74
CA TYR A 147 28.20 14.60 -1.50
C TYR A 147 26.71 14.27 -1.50
N LYS A 148 25.86 15.23 -1.91
CA LYS A 148 24.40 15.03 -1.94
C LYS A 148 24.03 13.84 -2.84
N TYR A 149 24.57 13.79 -4.05
CA TYR A 149 24.30 12.70 -4.99
C TYR A 149 24.77 11.35 -4.45
N ALA A 150 26.00 11.28 -3.93
CA ALA A 150 26.55 10.05 -3.38
C ALA A 150 25.74 9.58 -2.16
N LYS A 151 25.31 10.51 -1.30
CA LYS A 151 24.45 10.21 -0.15
C LYS A 151 23.07 9.72 -0.57
N ASP A 152 22.47 10.33 -1.60
CA ASP A 152 21.20 9.86 -2.16
C ASP A 152 21.32 8.44 -2.71
N LYS A 153 22.45 8.11 -3.37
CA LYS A 153 22.76 6.74 -3.81
C LYS A 153 22.94 5.76 -2.65
N VAL A 154 23.63 6.17 -1.57
CA VAL A 154 23.73 5.35 -0.35
C VAL A 154 22.35 5.05 0.22
N HIS A 155 21.46 6.05 0.34
CA HIS A 155 20.09 5.84 0.81
C HIS A 155 19.29 4.90 -0.13
N GLU A 156 19.44 5.06 -1.45
CA GLU A 156 18.80 4.18 -2.44
C GLU A 156 19.22 2.71 -2.29
N PHE A 157 20.53 2.46 -2.13
CA PHE A 157 21.05 1.10 -1.91
C PHE A 157 20.64 0.53 -0.54
N GLN A 158 20.77 1.31 0.53
CA GLN A 158 20.32 0.89 1.86
C GLN A 158 18.86 0.44 1.81
N PHE A 159 17.99 1.24 1.18
CA PHE A 159 16.57 0.91 1.07
C PHE A 159 16.32 -0.33 0.21
N SER A 160 16.83 -0.38 -1.01
CA SER A 160 16.57 -1.47 -1.97
C SER A 160 17.15 -2.82 -1.55
N GLN A 161 18.23 -2.84 -0.77
CA GLN A 161 18.84 -4.09 -0.28
C GLN A 161 18.12 -4.67 0.94
N ASN A 162 17.31 -3.87 1.64
CA ASN A 162 16.69 -4.27 2.92
C ASN A 162 15.16 -4.32 2.89
N ILE A 163 14.51 -3.63 1.93
CA ILE A 163 13.07 -3.57 1.80
C ILE A 163 12.67 -4.15 0.43
N SER A 164 11.95 -5.27 0.45
CA SER A 164 11.50 -5.95 -0.77
C SER A 164 9.99 -6.15 -0.77
N SER A 165 9.43 -6.56 0.37
CA SER A 165 8.03 -6.95 0.54
C SER A 165 7.27 -5.99 1.44
N TYR A 166 7.98 -5.09 2.13
CA TYR A 166 7.42 -4.22 3.18
C TYR A 166 6.80 -5.04 4.32
N SER A 167 7.40 -6.19 4.64
CA SER A 167 6.98 -6.98 5.80
C SER A 167 7.28 -6.22 7.11
N VAL A 168 6.59 -6.58 8.18
CA VAL A 168 6.81 -5.96 9.49
C VAL A 168 8.27 -6.14 9.95
N GLU A 169 8.85 -7.31 9.70
CA GLU A 169 10.23 -7.65 10.06
C GLU A 169 11.25 -6.84 9.26
N GLU A 170 11.10 -6.76 7.93
CA GLU A 170 11.96 -5.95 7.06
C GLU A 170 11.98 -4.49 7.52
N ILE A 171 10.78 -3.94 7.78
CA ILE A 171 10.63 -2.55 8.20
C ILE A 171 11.27 -2.32 9.58
N ILE A 172 10.98 -3.16 10.57
CA ILE A 172 11.59 -3.05 11.90
C ILE A 172 13.10 -3.17 11.81
N HIS A 173 13.61 -4.14 11.04
CA HIS A 173 15.04 -4.34 10.84
C HIS A 173 15.69 -3.08 10.24
N PHE A 174 15.10 -2.55 9.17
CA PHE A 174 15.58 -1.33 8.51
C PHE A 174 15.58 -0.12 9.44
N LEU A 175 14.49 0.11 10.18
CA LEU A 175 14.37 1.25 11.10
C LEU A 175 15.39 1.19 12.24
N ASN A 176 15.77 -0.02 12.67
CA ASN A 176 16.83 -0.22 13.65
C ASN A 176 18.23 0.01 13.04
N LEU A 177 18.47 -0.46 11.82
CA LEU A 177 19.76 -0.30 11.14
C LEU A 177 20.03 1.15 10.71
N TYR A 178 19.01 1.86 10.22
CA TYR A 178 19.13 3.19 9.63
C TYR A 178 18.20 4.21 10.28
N PRO A 179 18.42 4.57 11.56
CA PRO A 179 17.51 5.42 12.34
C PRO A 179 17.40 6.86 11.82
N ASN A 180 18.28 7.29 10.92
CA ASN A 180 18.30 8.64 10.33
C ASN A 180 17.99 8.65 8.82
N HIS A 181 17.50 7.53 8.27
CA HIS A 181 17.21 7.42 6.84
C HIS A 181 16.04 8.34 6.42
N PRO A 182 16.08 8.99 5.23
CA PRO A 182 15.02 9.90 4.79
C PRO A 182 13.64 9.23 4.64
N LYS A 183 13.59 7.93 4.32
CA LYS A 183 12.33 7.16 4.23
C LYS A 183 11.80 6.64 5.57
N ARG A 184 12.39 7.03 6.70
CA ARG A 184 12.01 6.52 8.02
C ARG A 184 10.56 6.78 8.37
N GLU A 185 10.06 7.99 8.12
CA GLU A 185 8.67 8.37 8.38
C GLU A 185 7.70 7.51 7.57
N PHE A 186 7.92 7.44 6.25
CA PHE A 186 7.14 6.58 5.35
C PHE A 186 7.13 5.10 5.79
N LEU A 187 8.28 4.56 6.19
CA LEU A 187 8.37 3.18 6.66
C LEU A 187 7.66 2.99 7.99
N TYR A 188 7.67 3.99 8.86
CA TYR A 188 6.99 3.95 10.15
C TYR A 188 5.46 4.02 9.99
N ASP A 189 4.94 4.79 9.03
CA ASP A 189 3.52 4.76 8.62
C ASP A 189 3.12 3.43 7.98
N THR A 190 4.00 2.89 7.14
CA THR A 190 3.81 1.56 6.56
C THR A 190 3.78 0.50 7.65
N LEU A 191 4.65 0.59 8.67
CA LEU A 191 4.68 -0.33 9.80
C LEU A 191 3.37 -0.34 10.58
N GLN A 192 2.77 0.82 10.86
CA GLN A 192 1.45 0.90 11.51
C GLN A 192 0.39 0.16 10.69
N THR A 193 0.36 0.43 9.38
CA THR A 193 -0.60 -0.18 8.46
C THR A 193 -0.45 -1.69 8.41
N GLN A 194 0.78 -2.20 8.24
CA GLN A 194 1.05 -3.63 8.19
C GLN A 194 0.80 -4.30 9.54
N THR A 195 1.13 -3.63 10.65
CA THR A 195 0.86 -4.11 12.01
C THR A 195 -0.62 -4.33 12.23
N LEU A 196 -1.47 -3.37 11.86
CA LEU A 196 -2.93 -3.52 11.98
C LEU A 196 -3.51 -4.51 10.96
N ARG A 197 -2.92 -4.59 9.75
CA ARG A 197 -3.37 -5.48 8.68
C ARG A 197 -3.15 -6.95 9.02
N TYR A 198 -1.99 -7.27 9.58
CA TYR A 198 -1.57 -8.63 9.92
C TYR A 198 -1.64 -8.94 11.41
N LEU A 199 -2.11 -8.00 12.23
CA LEU A 199 -2.16 -8.13 13.70
C LEU A 199 -0.80 -8.57 14.28
N SER A 200 0.28 -7.98 13.77
CA SER A 200 1.64 -8.29 14.20
C SER A 200 1.90 -7.81 15.62
N ILE A 201 2.09 -8.77 16.53
CA ILE A 201 2.48 -8.50 17.92
C ILE A 201 3.84 -7.80 17.97
N GLN A 202 4.79 -8.22 17.13
CA GLN A 202 6.12 -7.62 17.06
C GLN A 202 6.07 -6.16 16.58
N GLY A 203 5.23 -5.88 15.57
CA GLY A 203 4.96 -4.52 15.11
C GLY A 203 4.39 -3.64 16.21
N ALA A 204 3.37 -4.14 16.92
CA ALA A 204 2.75 -3.43 18.04
C ALA A 204 3.74 -3.18 19.19
N GLU A 205 4.58 -4.16 19.54
CA GLU A 205 5.64 -4.01 20.55
C GLU A 205 6.68 -2.96 20.14
N TYR A 206 7.11 -2.97 18.87
CA TYR A 206 8.07 -2.00 18.34
C TYR A 206 7.50 -0.58 18.38
N LEU A 207 6.27 -0.38 17.91
CA LEU A 207 5.59 0.92 17.90
C LEU A 207 5.33 1.44 19.32
N ASN A 208 4.96 0.55 20.25
CA ASN A 208 4.78 0.91 21.66
C ASN A 208 6.08 1.39 22.31
N LYS A 209 7.20 0.71 21.99
CA LYS A 209 8.53 1.05 22.53
C LYS A 209 9.13 2.29 21.88
N ASN A 210 8.90 2.49 20.59
CA ASN A 210 9.51 3.54 19.78
C ASN A 210 8.45 4.53 19.32
N GLN A 211 7.88 5.31 20.25
CA GLN A 211 6.82 6.29 19.98
C GLN A 211 7.37 7.50 19.20
N LEU A 212 7.61 7.28 17.92
CA LEU A 212 8.12 8.30 17.01
C LEU A 212 6.95 9.05 16.40
N TYR A 213 7.13 10.35 16.14
CA TYR A 213 6.13 11.23 15.56
C TYR A 213 4.86 11.37 16.43
N ASN A 214 3.93 12.24 16.04
CA ASN A 214 2.70 12.51 16.81
C ASN A 214 1.64 11.39 16.61
N ILE A 215 2.00 10.13 16.86
CA ILE A 215 1.05 9.03 16.84
C ILE A 215 0.32 8.95 18.17
N ASP A 216 -1.01 8.82 18.11
CA ASP A 216 -1.80 8.35 19.24
C ASP A 216 -1.61 6.83 19.41
N ILE A 217 -0.52 6.47 20.09
CA ILE A 217 -0.16 5.05 20.32
C ILE A 217 -1.23 4.32 21.12
N ASN A 218 -1.97 5.01 21.98
CA ASN A 218 -3.05 4.43 22.77
C ASN A 218 -4.22 4.04 21.86
N SER A 219 -4.59 4.91 20.92
CA SER A 219 -5.61 4.61 19.91
C SER A 219 -5.18 3.44 19.03
N LEU A 220 -3.96 3.46 18.49
CA LEU A 220 -3.42 2.39 17.64
C LEU A 220 -3.42 1.03 18.36
N LEU A 221 -2.91 0.97 19.60
CA LEU A 221 -2.83 -0.27 20.36
C LEU A 221 -4.21 -0.74 20.85
N THR A 222 -5.15 0.18 21.07
CA THR A 222 -6.55 -0.17 21.33
C THR A 222 -7.19 -0.78 20.09
N GLU A 223 -7.00 -0.21 18.90
CA GLU A 223 -7.49 -0.78 17.65
C GLU A 223 -6.89 -2.17 17.39
N PHE A 224 -5.57 -2.29 17.52
CA PHE A 224 -4.84 -3.55 17.42
C PHE A 224 -5.42 -4.61 18.36
N ALA A 225 -5.59 -4.26 19.64
CA ALA A 225 -6.16 -5.12 20.66
C ALA A 225 -7.57 -5.59 20.31
N LEU A 226 -8.44 -4.67 19.87
CA LEU A 226 -9.81 -4.98 19.49
C LEU A 226 -9.89 -5.93 18.30
N LYS A 227 -8.97 -5.82 17.34
CA LYS A 227 -8.87 -6.72 16.19
C LYS A 227 -8.26 -8.08 16.56
N LEU A 228 -7.27 -8.10 17.46
CA LEU A 228 -6.66 -9.34 17.93
C LEU A 228 -7.62 -10.16 18.79
N SER A 229 -8.47 -9.50 19.58
CA SER A 229 -9.46 -10.14 20.44
C SER A 229 -10.82 -10.40 19.77
N VAL A 230 -10.87 -10.54 18.44
CA VAL A 230 -12.14 -10.76 17.69
C VAL A 230 -12.79 -12.09 18.04
N SER A 231 -11.99 -13.11 18.38
CA SER A 231 -12.49 -14.39 18.88
C SER A 231 -13.40 -14.19 20.11
N ALA A 232 -13.06 -13.20 20.94
CA ALA A 232 -13.53 -12.98 22.31
C ALA A 232 -13.33 -14.18 23.25
N LYS A 233 -12.21 -14.90 23.13
CA LYS A 233 -11.76 -15.85 24.14
C LYS A 233 -11.15 -15.11 25.33
N PRO A 234 -11.48 -15.46 26.59
CA PRO A 234 -10.86 -14.85 27.76
C PRO A 234 -9.33 -14.91 27.74
N GLU A 235 -8.75 -16.00 27.25
CA GLU A 235 -7.30 -16.22 27.19
C GLU A 235 -6.61 -15.22 26.25
N ASP A 236 -7.27 -14.81 25.16
CA ASP A 236 -6.70 -13.85 24.21
C ASP A 236 -6.55 -12.47 24.85
N PHE A 237 -7.52 -12.06 25.68
CA PHE A 237 -7.40 -10.83 26.47
C PHE A 237 -6.31 -10.94 27.54
N GLU A 238 -6.19 -12.09 28.20
CA GLU A 238 -5.18 -12.30 29.23
C GLU A 238 -3.76 -12.24 28.64
N ASN A 239 -3.54 -12.90 27.51
CA ASN A 239 -2.29 -12.83 26.75
C ASN A 239 -1.98 -11.40 26.29
N LEU A 240 -2.99 -10.68 25.78
CA LEU A 240 -2.87 -9.30 25.37
C LEU A 240 -2.50 -8.38 26.55
N TYR A 241 -3.18 -8.49 27.69
CA TYR A 241 -2.87 -7.69 28.89
C TYR A 241 -1.52 -8.05 29.50
N HIS A 242 -1.07 -9.30 29.38
CA HIS A 242 0.27 -9.67 29.78
C HIS A 242 1.33 -8.95 28.93
N LYS A 243 1.14 -8.89 27.61
CA LYS A 243 2.05 -8.19 26.68
C LYS A 243 1.96 -6.67 26.77
N PHE A 244 0.76 -6.13 26.97
CA PHE A 244 0.49 -4.69 27.01
C PHE A 244 -0.33 -4.34 28.27
N PRO A 245 0.32 -4.25 29.46
CA PRO A 245 -0.38 -4.07 30.73
C PRO A 245 -1.28 -2.84 30.82
N PHE A 246 -0.91 -1.74 30.15
CA PHE A 246 -1.69 -0.50 30.15
C PHE A 246 -3.09 -0.67 29.51
N LEU A 247 -3.28 -1.64 28.62
CA LEU A 247 -4.58 -1.92 28.00
C LEU A 247 -5.62 -2.42 29.02
N LYS A 248 -5.19 -2.92 30.18
CA LYS A 248 -6.08 -3.39 31.24
C LYS A 248 -6.91 -2.26 31.85
N THR A 249 -6.51 -1.00 31.71
CA THR A 249 -7.31 0.14 32.19
C THR A 249 -8.27 0.68 31.12
N ASN A 250 -8.17 0.21 29.87
CA ASN A 250 -9.05 0.65 28.78
C ASN A 250 -10.51 0.20 29.04
N PRO A 251 -11.47 1.13 29.16
CA PRO A 251 -12.86 0.80 29.47
C PRO A 251 -13.54 -0.10 28.43
N THR A 252 -13.24 0.12 27.14
CA THR A 252 -13.82 -0.63 26.02
C THR A 252 -13.34 -2.08 26.03
N LEU A 253 -12.03 -2.31 26.19
CA LEU A 253 -11.46 -3.66 26.27
C LEU A 253 -11.93 -4.40 27.53
N ASN A 254 -12.02 -3.72 28.67
CA ASN A 254 -12.55 -4.30 29.91
C ASN A 254 -14.00 -4.74 29.77
N LYS A 255 -14.85 -3.93 29.13
CA LYS A 255 -16.23 -4.30 28.83
C LYS A 255 -16.27 -5.56 27.97
N LYS A 256 -15.50 -5.59 26.87
CA LYS A 256 -15.41 -6.78 25.99
C LYS A 256 -14.91 -8.03 26.71
N TYR A 257 -13.92 -7.90 27.59
CA TYR A 257 -13.40 -9.04 28.36
C TYR A 257 -14.43 -9.59 29.36
N LYS A 258 -15.23 -8.73 30.00
CA LYS A 258 -16.35 -9.18 30.85
C LYS A 258 -17.42 -9.89 30.03
N GLU A 259 -17.81 -9.33 28.88
CA GLU A 259 -18.75 -9.97 27.95
C GLU A 259 -18.22 -11.33 27.47
N ALA A 260 -16.93 -11.42 27.12
CA ALA A 260 -16.26 -12.66 26.74
C ALA A 260 -16.36 -13.74 27.83
N LYS A 261 -16.04 -13.41 29.09
CA LYS A 261 -16.16 -14.34 30.21
C LYS A 261 -17.59 -14.78 30.47
N HIS A 262 -18.57 -13.89 30.29
CA HIS A 262 -19.98 -14.24 30.42
C HIS A 262 -20.41 -15.21 29.31
N ILE A 263 -20.07 -14.93 28.05
CA ILE A 263 -20.34 -15.83 26.92
C ILE A 263 -19.68 -17.19 27.14
N GLU A 264 -18.43 -17.23 27.59
CA GLU A 264 -17.72 -18.50 27.90
C GLU A 264 -18.46 -19.30 28.99
N SER A 265 -18.99 -18.62 30.03
CA SER A 265 -19.78 -19.29 31.07
C SER A 265 -21.07 -19.93 30.51
N LEU A 266 -21.73 -19.27 29.54
CA LEU A 266 -22.91 -19.81 28.86
C LEU A 266 -22.54 -20.96 27.92
N LEU A 267 -21.40 -20.87 27.23
CA LEU A 267 -20.87 -21.93 26.39
C LEU A 267 -20.48 -23.18 27.19
N ASN A 268 -20.12 -23.06 28.46
CA ASN A 268 -19.82 -24.20 29.34
C ASN A 268 -21.06 -24.94 29.85
N LEU A 269 -22.26 -24.39 29.68
CA LEU A 269 -23.50 -25.10 30.00
C LEU A 269 -23.69 -26.31 29.07
N THR A 270 -24.34 -27.37 29.53
CA THR A 270 -24.64 -28.54 28.68
C THR A 270 -25.62 -28.18 27.56
N THR A 271 -26.68 -27.45 27.90
CA THR A 271 -27.71 -26.96 26.97
C THR A 271 -28.13 -25.54 27.33
N ILE A 272 -28.57 -24.76 26.33
CA ILE A 272 -29.13 -23.42 26.54
C ILE A 272 -30.65 -23.52 26.39
N ASP A 273 -31.37 -23.51 27.50
CA ASP A 273 -32.83 -23.53 27.48
C ASP A 273 -33.43 -22.13 27.22
N ASN A 274 -34.75 -22.07 27.00
CA ASN A 274 -35.43 -20.81 26.73
C ASN A 274 -35.34 -19.82 27.90
N LYS A 275 -35.28 -20.29 29.15
CA LYS A 275 -35.14 -19.43 30.33
C LYS A 275 -33.78 -18.74 30.34
N THR A 276 -32.71 -19.49 30.07
CA THR A 276 -31.33 -19.01 29.98
C THR A 276 -31.18 -18.07 28.80
N TYR A 277 -31.74 -18.43 27.64
CA TYR A 277 -31.80 -17.55 26.46
C TYR A 277 -32.47 -16.21 26.79
N ASN A 278 -33.69 -16.22 27.34
CA ASN A 278 -34.44 -15.00 27.62
C ASN A 278 -33.74 -14.10 28.64
N LYS A 279 -33.10 -14.68 29.67
CA LYS A 279 -32.33 -13.91 30.67
C LYS A 279 -31.10 -13.24 30.07
N ASN A 280 -30.55 -13.78 28.98
CA ASN A 280 -29.30 -13.35 28.36
C ASN A 280 -29.51 -12.91 26.91
N ILE A 281 -30.72 -12.44 26.57
CA ILE A 281 -31.16 -12.25 25.18
C ILE A 281 -30.23 -11.33 24.37
N GLU A 282 -29.61 -10.34 25.02
CA GLU A 282 -28.65 -9.41 24.41
C GLU A 282 -27.42 -10.08 23.79
N TYR A 283 -27.05 -11.29 24.23
CA TYR A 283 -25.94 -12.08 23.69
C TYR A 283 -26.36 -12.98 22.53
N PHE A 284 -27.67 -13.12 22.28
CA PHE A 284 -28.25 -13.94 21.21
C PHE A 284 -28.89 -13.12 20.10
N THR A 285 -28.96 -11.79 20.23
CA THR A 285 -29.53 -10.88 19.22
C THR A 285 -28.50 -9.98 18.56
N ALA A 286 -27.22 -10.08 18.95
CA ALA A 286 -26.11 -9.34 18.36
C ALA A 286 -24.88 -10.24 18.18
N LEU A 287 -24.29 -10.26 16.97
CA LEU A 287 -23.03 -10.95 16.69
C LEU A 287 -21.86 -10.00 16.94
N LYS A 288 -21.18 -10.20 18.07
CA LYS A 288 -20.07 -9.33 18.53
C LYS A 288 -18.69 -9.97 18.39
N SER A 289 -18.63 -11.29 18.26
CA SER A 289 -17.39 -12.10 18.27
C SER A 289 -17.62 -13.53 17.76
N ASP A 290 -16.55 -14.27 17.52
CA ASP A 290 -16.65 -15.70 17.18
C ASP A 290 -17.35 -16.50 18.29
N ARG A 291 -17.07 -16.21 19.57
CA ARG A 291 -17.76 -16.85 20.71
C ARG A 291 -19.26 -16.53 20.75
N SER A 292 -19.69 -15.33 20.36
CA SER A 292 -21.13 -15.02 20.27
C SER A 292 -21.82 -15.86 19.18
N TYR A 293 -21.13 -16.12 18.07
CA TYR A 293 -21.62 -17.00 17.01
C TYR A 293 -21.68 -18.47 17.48
N GLU A 294 -20.66 -18.94 18.21
CA GLU A 294 -20.68 -20.25 18.87
C GLU A 294 -21.87 -20.40 19.82
N LEU A 295 -22.16 -19.36 20.58
CA LEU A 295 -23.24 -19.34 21.55
C LEU A 295 -24.61 -19.50 20.86
N ILE A 296 -24.81 -18.79 19.75
CA ILE A 296 -26.01 -18.92 18.91
C ILE A 296 -26.11 -20.33 18.32
N ASN A 297 -25.02 -20.86 17.76
CA ASN A 297 -25.00 -22.22 17.22
C ASN A 297 -25.36 -23.26 18.30
N LYS A 298 -24.80 -23.11 19.51
CA LYS A 298 -25.09 -23.98 20.65
C LYS A 298 -26.56 -23.94 21.05
N TYR A 299 -27.18 -22.76 21.08
CA TYR A 299 -28.62 -22.62 21.33
C TYR A 299 -29.45 -23.30 20.23
N LEU A 300 -29.03 -23.18 18.97
CA LEU A 300 -29.73 -23.75 17.84
C LEU A 300 -29.62 -25.28 17.72
N LEU A 301 -28.60 -25.92 18.30
CA LEU A 301 -28.35 -27.37 18.19
C LEU A 301 -29.61 -28.22 18.43
N GLN A 302 -30.41 -27.88 19.45
CA GLN A 302 -31.62 -28.64 19.75
C GLN A 302 -32.70 -28.48 18.67
N SER A 303 -32.87 -27.27 18.15
CA SER A 303 -33.82 -27.01 17.06
C SER A 303 -33.36 -27.61 15.73
N ILE A 304 -32.05 -27.66 15.47
CA ILE A 304 -31.47 -28.35 14.30
C ILE A 304 -31.73 -29.84 14.39
N LYS A 305 -31.39 -30.49 15.51
CA LYS A 305 -31.64 -31.92 15.75
C LYS A 305 -33.12 -32.29 15.59
N THR A 306 -34.01 -31.41 16.05
CA THR A 306 -35.48 -31.63 15.97
C THR A 306 -36.12 -31.03 14.71
N LYS A 307 -35.33 -30.51 13.76
CA LYS A 307 -35.79 -29.87 12.51
C LYS A 307 -36.87 -28.79 12.72
N LYS A 308 -36.82 -28.04 13.83
CA LYS A 308 -37.74 -26.93 14.12
C LYS A 308 -37.36 -25.66 13.35
N ILE A 309 -37.61 -25.66 12.04
CA ILE A 309 -37.20 -24.58 11.11
C ILE A 309 -37.68 -23.20 11.55
N ALA A 310 -38.92 -23.08 12.02
CA ALA A 310 -39.48 -21.80 12.47
C ALA A 310 -38.67 -21.19 13.63
N ASN A 311 -38.20 -22.02 14.58
CA ASN A 311 -37.39 -21.56 15.70
C ASN A 311 -36.01 -21.11 15.23
N ILE A 312 -35.41 -21.85 14.29
CA ILE A 312 -34.11 -21.51 13.70
C ILE A 312 -34.20 -20.17 12.97
N ASN A 313 -35.19 -20.02 12.09
CA ASN A 313 -35.40 -18.77 11.34
C ASN A 313 -35.64 -17.59 12.28
N LYS A 314 -36.45 -17.76 13.33
CA LYS A 314 -36.72 -16.70 14.31
C LYS A 314 -35.45 -16.26 15.05
N ALA A 315 -34.61 -17.21 15.45
CA ALA A 315 -33.37 -16.91 16.17
C ALA A 315 -32.27 -16.31 15.27
N LEU A 316 -32.28 -16.62 13.97
CA LEU A 316 -31.33 -16.07 12.99
C LEU A 316 -31.77 -14.74 12.36
N LEU A 317 -33.04 -14.34 12.56
CA LEU A 317 -33.61 -13.10 12.03
C LEU A 317 -32.78 -11.84 12.32
N PRO A 318 -32.18 -11.65 13.52
CA PRO A 318 -31.34 -10.48 13.80
C PRO A 318 -30.04 -10.43 13.00
N PHE A 319 -29.68 -11.52 12.31
CA PHE A 319 -28.39 -11.70 11.64
C PHE A 319 -28.53 -11.89 10.13
N GLU A 320 -29.64 -11.44 9.56
CA GLU A 320 -29.91 -11.49 8.12
C GLU A 320 -28.98 -10.60 7.28
N GLU A 321 -28.00 -9.93 7.90
CA GLU A 321 -26.96 -9.13 7.24
C GLU A 321 -25.54 -9.67 7.53
N ASP A 322 -25.41 -10.74 8.32
CA ASP A 322 -24.10 -11.36 8.58
C ASP A 322 -23.86 -12.52 7.61
N PHE A 323 -22.87 -12.36 6.73
CA PHE A 323 -22.52 -13.36 5.71
C PHE A 323 -22.25 -14.76 6.31
N ARG A 324 -21.69 -14.81 7.54
CA ARG A 324 -21.40 -16.07 8.25
C ARG A 324 -22.68 -16.82 8.62
N VAL A 325 -23.71 -16.08 9.03
CA VAL A 325 -25.01 -16.67 9.36
C VAL A 325 -25.73 -17.12 8.11
N MET A 326 -25.66 -16.35 7.03
CA MET A 326 -26.25 -16.74 5.75
C MET A 326 -25.65 -18.05 5.25
N GLN A 327 -24.31 -18.15 5.18
CA GLN A 327 -23.64 -19.39 4.81
C GLN A 327 -23.98 -20.55 5.74
N PHE A 328 -24.07 -20.31 7.05
CA PHE A 328 -24.50 -21.36 7.99
C PHE A 328 -25.92 -21.84 7.72
N LYS A 329 -26.87 -20.91 7.52
CA LYS A 329 -28.27 -21.23 7.20
C LYS A 329 -28.38 -22.09 5.94
N GLU A 330 -27.59 -21.76 4.91
CA GLU A 330 -27.51 -22.54 3.66
C GLU A 330 -26.90 -23.94 3.82
N MET A 331 -26.17 -24.18 4.92
CA MET A 331 -25.45 -25.43 5.19
C MET A 331 -26.12 -26.30 6.27
N LEU A 332 -27.08 -25.77 7.03
CA LEU A 332 -27.73 -26.39 8.20
C LEU A 332 -28.14 -27.87 8.04
N PHE A 333 -28.55 -28.26 6.83
CA PHE A 333 -29.10 -29.59 6.55
C PHE A 333 -28.36 -30.32 5.42
N LYS A 334 -27.16 -29.86 5.06
CA LYS A 334 -26.31 -30.53 4.08
C LYS A 334 -25.44 -31.61 4.75
N GLN A 335 -24.88 -32.50 3.94
CA GLN A 335 -24.00 -33.57 4.41
C GLN A 335 -22.67 -33.00 4.90
N GLU A 336 -21.98 -33.71 5.80
CA GLU A 336 -20.63 -33.31 6.21
C GLU A 336 -19.64 -33.42 5.03
N PRO A 337 -18.67 -32.49 4.91
CA PRO A 337 -17.65 -32.57 3.88
C PRO A 337 -16.71 -33.77 4.09
N PRO A 338 -15.99 -34.20 3.03
CA PRO A 338 -14.91 -35.18 3.18
C PRO A 338 -13.87 -34.68 4.20
N LYS A 339 -13.18 -35.60 4.89
CA LYS A 339 -12.15 -35.23 5.87
C LYS A 339 -10.90 -34.62 5.19
N PRO A 340 -10.25 -33.62 5.81
CA PRO A 340 -9.01 -33.03 5.28
C PRO A 340 -7.88 -34.05 5.19
N LYS A 341 -7.02 -33.91 4.17
CA LYS A 341 -5.82 -34.74 4.02
C LYS A 341 -4.66 -34.14 4.79
N LEU A 342 -4.04 -34.93 5.67
CA LEU A 342 -2.89 -34.51 6.47
C LEU A 342 -1.63 -34.39 5.59
N GLY A 343 -1.38 -33.20 5.05
CA GLY A 343 -0.19 -32.89 4.25
C GLY A 343 0.11 -31.39 4.22
N LYS A 344 1.32 -31.00 4.64
CA LYS A 344 1.78 -29.60 4.64
C LYS A 344 2.23 -29.08 3.27
N THR A 345 2.36 -29.97 2.28
CA THR A 345 2.79 -29.63 0.93
C THR A 345 2.02 -30.47 -0.06
N ILE A 346 1.44 -29.82 -1.07
CA ILE A 346 0.59 -30.42 -2.08
C ILE A 346 1.03 -29.90 -3.45
N LEU A 347 1.15 -30.80 -4.43
CA LEU A 347 1.44 -30.43 -5.82
C LEU A 347 0.14 -30.32 -6.62
N SER A 348 0.11 -29.40 -7.58
CA SER A 348 -0.93 -29.40 -8.61
C SER A 348 -0.88 -30.69 -9.43
N PRO A 349 -1.98 -31.09 -10.09
CA PRO A 349 -1.99 -32.38 -10.80
C PRO A 349 -0.97 -32.46 -11.95
N ASP A 350 -0.60 -31.33 -12.54
CA ASP A 350 0.44 -31.20 -13.57
C ASP A 350 1.87 -31.00 -13.01
N SER A 351 2.03 -30.97 -11.68
CA SER A 351 3.30 -30.74 -10.98
C SER A 351 4.03 -29.43 -11.32
N THR A 352 3.32 -28.42 -11.83
CA THR A 352 3.89 -27.08 -12.13
C THR A 352 3.72 -26.08 -11.00
N LEU A 353 2.97 -26.44 -9.95
CA LEU A 353 2.64 -25.58 -8.83
C LEU A 353 2.68 -26.38 -7.53
N LYS A 354 3.20 -25.74 -6.48
CA LYS A 354 3.31 -26.29 -5.14
C LYS A 354 2.58 -25.39 -4.16
N LEU A 355 1.61 -25.95 -3.44
CA LEU A 355 0.92 -25.32 -2.32
C LEU A 355 1.54 -25.80 -1.01
N ILE A 356 1.77 -24.87 -0.08
CA ILE A 356 2.42 -25.14 1.20
C ILE A 356 1.57 -24.56 2.31
N VAL A 357 1.24 -25.37 3.31
CA VAL A 357 0.58 -24.92 4.52
C VAL A 357 1.62 -24.79 5.62
N GLN A 358 1.78 -23.58 6.14
CA GLN A 358 2.75 -23.32 7.21
C GLN A 358 2.21 -22.28 8.19
N SER A 359 2.68 -22.38 9.42
CA SER A 359 2.54 -21.34 10.43
C SER A 359 3.87 -20.57 10.47
N LYS A 360 3.84 -19.26 10.20
CA LYS A 360 5.00 -18.37 10.33
C LYS A 360 4.61 -17.22 11.28
N THR A 361 5.60 -16.58 11.89
CA THR A 361 5.37 -15.34 12.65
C THR A 361 4.85 -14.26 11.69
N ASN A 362 3.81 -13.52 12.08
CA ASN A 362 3.23 -12.38 11.35
C ASN A 362 2.54 -12.69 10.00
N THR A 363 1.83 -13.82 9.90
CA THR A 363 0.94 -14.16 8.77
C THR A 363 -0.52 -13.81 9.05
N TYR A 364 -1.48 -14.22 8.21
CA TYR A 364 -2.86 -13.83 8.43
C TYR A 364 -3.46 -14.48 9.68
N GLY A 365 -3.13 -15.74 9.96
CA GLY A 365 -3.79 -16.54 11.00
C GLY A 365 -2.93 -17.67 11.58
N GLN A 366 -3.58 -18.78 11.95
CA GLN A 366 -2.90 -19.90 12.61
C GLN A 366 -1.98 -20.66 11.63
N THR A 367 -2.51 -20.92 10.44
CA THR A 367 -1.79 -21.51 9.31
C THR A 367 -2.26 -20.87 8.03
N ASP A 368 -1.34 -20.66 7.10
CA ASP A 368 -1.60 -19.99 5.84
C ASP A 368 -1.17 -20.87 4.67
N ILE A 369 -1.87 -20.72 3.55
CA ILE A 369 -1.58 -21.35 2.28
C ILE A 369 -0.62 -20.44 1.48
N TYR A 370 0.53 -20.98 1.15
CA TYR A 370 1.53 -20.39 0.27
C TYR A 370 1.55 -21.13 -1.05
N ILE A 371 2.10 -20.48 -2.06
CA ILE A 371 2.24 -21.01 -3.39
C ILE A 371 3.64 -20.76 -3.94
N SER A 372 4.14 -21.71 -4.73
CA SER A 372 5.38 -21.60 -5.50
C SER A 372 5.14 -22.22 -6.87
N THR A 373 5.60 -21.55 -7.92
CA THR A 373 5.51 -22.02 -9.31
C THR A 373 6.81 -22.68 -9.72
N LYS A 374 6.75 -23.59 -10.70
CA LYS A 374 7.93 -24.25 -11.24
C LYS A 374 8.38 -23.54 -12.52
N GLU A 375 9.58 -22.99 -12.51
CA GLU A 375 10.21 -22.28 -13.63
C GLU A 375 11.60 -22.90 -13.91
N ASN A 376 11.85 -23.32 -15.16
CA ASN A 376 13.12 -23.95 -15.56
C ASN A 376 13.55 -25.11 -14.64
N ASN A 377 12.60 -25.96 -14.25
CA ASN A 377 12.75 -27.06 -13.29
C ASN A 377 13.03 -26.67 -11.82
N ASN A 378 13.14 -25.38 -11.51
CA ASN A 378 13.32 -24.88 -10.15
C ASN A 378 12.01 -24.31 -9.60
N TRP A 379 11.85 -24.39 -8.28
CA TRP A 379 10.73 -23.74 -7.59
C TRP A 379 11.05 -22.26 -7.39
N THR A 380 10.11 -21.39 -7.73
CA THR A 380 10.21 -19.97 -7.38
C THR A 380 10.11 -19.77 -5.87
N GLU A 381 10.43 -18.56 -5.43
CA GLU A 381 10.15 -18.15 -4.05
C GLU A 381 8.66 -18.37 -3.71
N THR A 382 8.41 -18.78 -2.46
CA THR A 382 7.05 -19.04 -1.96
C THR A 382 6.36 -17.73 -1.62
N ILE A 383 5.26 -17.42 -2.31
CA ILE A 383 4.42 -16.28 -2.01
C ILE A 383 3.21 -16.73 -1.18
N ILE A 384 2.77 -15.90 -0.24
CA ILE A 384 1.55 -16.17 0.54
C ILE A 384 0.33 -15.87 -0.32
N LEU A 385 -0.69 -16.74 -0.31
CA LEU A 385 -1.97 -16.38 -0.94
C LEU A 385 -2.64 -15.27 -0.11
N PRO A 386 -3.21 -14.22 -0.73
CA PRO A 386 -3.76 -13.11 0.02
C PRO A 386 -5.17 -13.40 0.54
N LYS A 387 -5.74 -12.42 1.24
CA LYS A 387 -7.19 -12.40 1.49
C LYS A 387 -7.95 -12.41 0.14
N PRO A 388 -9.10 -13.10 0.05
CA PRO A 388 -9.81 -13.77 1.14
C PRO A 388 -9.39 -15.24 1.37
N ILE A 389 -8.39 -15.77 0.65
CA ILE A 389 -7.95 -17.17 0.80
C ILE A 389 -7.38 -17.37 2.20
N ASN A 390 -6.31 -16.66 2.55
CA ASN A 390 -5.80 -16.68 3.93
C ASN A 390 -6.47 -15.61 4.77
N SER A 391 -6.65 -15.92 6.06
CA SER A 391 -7.40 -15.11 7.01
C SER A 391 -6.88 -15.29 8.42
N ILE A 392 -7.55 -14.71 9.44
CA ILE A 392 -7.21 -14.92 10.86
C ILE A 392 -7.46 -16.35 11.36
N TYR A 393 -7.98 -17.21 10.48
CA TYR A 393 -8.38 -18.57 10.75
C TYR A 393 -7.23 -19.53 10.39
N ARG A 394 -7.52 -20.83 10.44
CA ARG A 394 -6.58 -21.91 10.15
C ARG A 394 -6.92 -22.45 8.77
N GLU A 395 -6.11 -22.12 7.77
CA GLU A 395 -6.27 -22.65 6.41
C GLU A 395 -5.40 -23.89 6.21
N GLU A 396 -5.99 -24.99 5.72
CA GLU A 396 -5.29 -26.26 5.53
C GLU A 396 -5.77 -27.07 4.31
N SER A 397 -5.00 -28.10 3.98
CA SER A 397 -5.34 -29.12 2.97
C SER A 397 -5.82 -28.55 1.62
N PRO A 398 -5.07 -27.61 1.00
CA PRO A 398 -5.53 -26.96 -0.22
C PRO A 398 -5.47 -27.89 -1.43
N ILE A 399 -6.42 -27.76 -2.35
CA ILE A 399 -6.54 -28.57 -3.56
C ILE A 399 -6.87 -27.62 -4.71
N ILE A 400 -5.99 -27.56 -5.72
CA ILE A 400 -6.14 -26.69 -6.88
C ILE A 400 -6.36 -27.51 -8.15
N ASN A 401 -7.18 -26.98 -9.06
CA ASN A 401 -7.41 -27.60 -10.36
C ASN A 401 -6.25 -27.34 -11.36
N ASN A 402 -6.28 -28.02 -12.51
CA ASN A 402 -5.25 -27.88 -13.55
C ASN A 402 -5.18 -26.47 -14.13
N ASP A 403 -6.32 -25.81 -14.28
CA ASP A 403 -6.40 -24.44 -14.81
C ASP A 403 -5.97 -23.39 -13.76
N LYS A 404 -5.69 -23.82 -12.53
CA LYS A 404 -5.23 -22.98 -11.41
C LYS A 404 -6.22 -21.88 -11.02
N ASP A 405 -7.50 -22.02 -11.36
CA ASP A 405 -8.53 -21.01 -11.14
C ASP A 405 -9.66 -21.47 -10.20
N VAL A 406 -9.53 -22.67 -9.61
CA VAL A 406 -10.41 -23.17 -8.56
C VAL A 406 -9.55 -23.75 -7.44
N LEU A 407 -9.74 -23.21 -6.23
CA LEU A 407 -9.08 -23.67 -5.01
C LEU A 407 -10.12 -24.16 -4.03
N TYR A 408 -10.00 -25.42 -3.64
CA TYR A 408 -10.63 -25.95 -2.43
C TYR A 408 -9.66 -25.89 -1.27
N PHE A 409 -10.14 -25.62 -0.08
CA PHE A 409 -9.33 -25.69 1.14
C PHE A 409 -10.23 -25.84 2.35
N TYR A 410 -9.63 -26.31 3.44
CA TYR A 410 -10.31 -26.43 4.72
C TYR A 410 -9.99 -25.22 5.57
N SER A 411 -10.99 -24.70 6.27
CA SER A 411 -10.79 -23.59 7.19
C SER A 411 -11.71 -23.70 8.38
N ASN A 412 -11.23 -23.28 9.56
CA ASN A 412 -12.11 -23.12 10.72
C ASN A 412 -12.91 -21.82 10.66
N ARG A 413 -12.76 -21.00 9.60
CA ARG A 413 -13.61 -19.83 9.43
C ARG A 413 -15.10 -20.22 9.54
N PRO A 414 -15.95 -19.33 10.07
CA PRO A 414 -15.59 -18.01 10.56
C PRO A 414 -15.29 -18.01 12.07
N MET A 415 -14.69 -19.08 12.61
CA MET A 415 -14.50 -19.25 14.05
C MET A 415 -13.11 -19.80 14.36
N GLN A 416 -12.39 -19.20 15.31
CA GLN A 416 -11.10 -19.74 15.75
C GLN A 416 -11.23 -20.96 16.67
N ASN A 417 -11.82 -22.06 16.18
CA ASN A 417 -11.97 -23.33 16.90
C ASN A 417 -11.32 -24.51 16.15
N ASN A 418 -11.54 -25.73 16.61
CA ASN A 418 -10.90 -26.92 16.02
C ASN A 418 -11.69 -27.54 14.87
N HIS A 419 -12.90 -27.07 14.58
CA HIS A 419 -13.75 -27.59 13.52
C HIS A 419 -13.34 -27.00 12.17
N LEU A 420 -13.21 -27.83 11.13
CA LEU A 420 -12.84 -27.40 9.79
C LEU A 420 -14.01 -27.64 8.84
N ASP A 421 -14.46 -26.57 8.18
CA ASP A 421 -15.38 -26.61 7.06
C ASP A 421 -14.60 -26.64 5.74
N LEU A 422 -15.22 -27.20 4.69
CA LEU A 422 -14.66 -27.18 3.34
C LEU A 422 -15.17 -25.93 2.59
N TYR A 423 -14.24 -25.26 1.92
CA TYR A 423 -14.51 -24.07 1.12
C TYR A 423 -14.04 -24.24 -0.31
N VAL A 424 -14.70 -23.53 -1.22
CA VAL A 424 -14.26 -23.32 -2.60
C VAL A 424 -14.13 -21.83 -2.88
N ALA A 425 -13.05 -21.45 -3.56
CA ALA A 425 -12.81 -20.11 -4.08
C ALA A 425 -12.39 -20.18 -5.55
N PHE A 426 -12.73 -19.14 -6.31
CA PHE A 426 -12.44 -19.03 -7.73
C PHE A 426 -11.44 -17.91 -7.96
N ARG A 427 -10.45 -18.16 -8.81
CA ARG A 427 -9.51 -17.14 -9.28
C ARG A 427 -10.08 -16.48 -10.53
N GLY A 428 -9.93 -15.16 -10.61
CA GLY A 428 -10.43 -14.35 -11.72
C GLY A 428 -9.34 -14.16 -12.77
N ASP A 429 -8.42 -13.24 -12.48
CA ASP A 429 -7.17 -13.09 -13.21
C ASP A 429 -6.20 -14.24 -12.87
N THR A 430 -5.79 -14.98 -13.90
CA THR A 430 -4.86 -16.11 -13.73
C THR A 430 -3.39 -15.72 -13.85
N THR A 431 -3.10 -14.45 -14.18
CA THR A 431 -1.74 -13.92 -14.32
C THR A 431 -1.10 -13.56 -12.97
N ASN A 432 -1.90 -13.32 -11.94
CA ASN A 432 -1.48 -13.06 -10.57
C ASN A 432 -2.21 -13.98 -9.57
N TRP A 433 -1.88 -13.84 -8.29
CA TRP A 433 -2.41 -14.69 -7.21
C TRP A 433 -3.28 -13.93 -6.21
N ASP A 434 -3.60 -12.67 -6.51
CA ASP A 434 -4.35 -11.75 -5.64
C ASP A 434 -5.83 -11.59 -5.98
N ASP A 435 -6.28 -12.14 -7.09
CA ASP A 435 -7.66 -12.01 -7.54
C ASP A 435 -8.50 -13.27 -7.25
N TRP A 436 -9.08 -13.36 -6.05
CA TRP A 436 -9.94 -14.48 -5.61
C TRP A 436 -11.31 -14.04 -5.11
N THR A 437 -12.34 -14.86 -5.35
CA THR A 437 -13.68 -14.70 -4.75
C THR A 437 -13.66 -14.97 -3.24
N GLU A 438 -14.64 -14.43 -2.51
CA GLU A 438 -14.91 -14.88 -1.14
C GLU A 438 -15.14 -16.41 -1.10
N PRO A 439 -14.52 -17.12 -0.16
CA PRO A 439 -14.67 -18.57 -0.07
C PRO A 439 -16.09 -18.98 0.30
N LEU A 440 -16.68 -19.87 -0.49
CA LEU A 440 -18.02 -20.40 -0.30
C LEU A 440 -17.95 -21.75 0.39
N LYS A 441 -18.69 -21.93 1.49
CA LYS A 441 -18.85 -23.25 2.12
C LYS A 441 -19.40 -24.25 1.11
N THR A 442 -18.82 -25.44 1.09
CA THR A 442 -19.28 -26.56 0.25
C THR A 442 -19.08 -27.88 0.99
N THR A 443 -19.82 -28.91 0.58
CA THR A 443 -19.76 -30.25 1.20
C THR A 443 -19.07 -31.27 0.31
N GLU A 444 -18.65 -30.88 -0.89
CA GLU A 444 -18.07 -31.78 -1.88
C GLU A 444 -16.92 -31.13 -2.66
N ILE A 445 -16.01 -31.98 -3.15
CA ILE A 445 -14.91 -31.60 -4.04
C ILE A 445 -15.24 -32.16 -5.42
N ASP A 446 -15.56 -31.29 -6.39
CA ASP A 446 -15.91 -31.67 -7.76
C ASP A 446 -15.13 -30.81 -8.76
N ILE A 447 -13.81 -30.97 -8.75
CA ILE A 447 -12.87 -30.19 -9.57
C ILE A 447 -13.24 -30.21 -11.07
N LYS A 448 -13.85 -31.29 -11.56
CA LYS A 448 -14.18 -31.46 -12.98
C LYS A 448 -15.39 -30.63 -13.41
N ASN A 449 -16.42 -30.52 -12.58
CA ASN A 449 -17.68 -29.87 -12.97
C ASN A 449 -17.99 -28.59 -12.20
N ILE A 450 -17.15 -28.19 -11.24
CA ILE A 450 -17.40 -27.03 -10.38
C ILE A 450 -17.71 -25.74 -11.15
N LYS A 451 -17.01 -25.47 -12.26
CA LYS A 451 -17.26 -24.29 -13.11
C LYS A 451 -18.66 -24.29 -13.76
N LYS A 452 -19.28 -25.46 -13.93
CA LYS A 452 -20.65 -25.59 -14.42
C LYS A 452 -21.67 -25.34 -13.32
N LYS A 453 -21.28 -25.51 -12.05
CA LYS A 453 -22.14 -25.36 -10.87
C LYS A 453 -22.23 -23.93 -10.34
N TYR A 454 -21.29 -23.06 -10.71
CA TYR A 454 -21.22 -21.68 -10.19
C TYR A 454 -21.20 -20.64 -11.31
N ASN A 455 -21.83 -19.51 -11.05
CA ASN A 455 -21.61 -18.25 -11.76
C ASN A 455 -20.56 -17.42 -11.01
N ARG A 456 -19.86 -16.56 -11.75
CA ARG A 456 -18.81 -15.68 -11.25
C ARG A 456 -19.06 -14.26 -11.75
N GLY A 457 -18.58 -13.28 -11.01
CA GLY A 457 -18.70 -11.89 -11.41
C GLY A 457 -17.79 -10.94 -10.65
N TYR A 458 -17.83 -9.68 -11.05
CA TYR A 458 -17.13 -8.57 -10.43
C TYR A 458 -18.11 -7.49 -10.01
N LEU A 459 -17.92 -6.95 -8.81
CA LEU A 459 -18.61 -5.77 -8.32
C LEU A 459 -17.63 -4.60 -8.31
N LYS A 460 -17.97 -3.54 -9.03
CA LYS A 460 -17.12 -2.37 -9.20
C LYS A 460 -17.92 -1.08 -9.10
N ASP A 461 -17.24 0.01 -8.78
CA ASP A 461 -17.80 1.35 -8.92
C ASP A 461 -17.75 1.83 -10.39
N GLU A 462 -18.22 3.06 -10.64
CA GLU A 462 -18.19 3.69 -11.96
C GLU A 462 -16.77 3.84 -12.51
N GLN A 463 -15.77 3.97 -11.63
CA GLN A 463 -14.36 4.17 -11.95
C GLN A 463 -13.57 2.86 -12.09
N ASP A 464 -14.25 1.72 -12.14
CA ASP A 464 -13.66 0.38 -12.23
C ASP A 464 -12.89 -0.09 -10.99
N ASN A 465 -13.00 0.63 -9.87
CA ASN A 465 -12.43 0.16 -8.61
C ASN A 465 -13.30 -0.99 -8.05
N PRO A 466 -12.67 -2.00 -7.44
CA PRO A 466 -13.39 -3.10 -6.81
C PRO A 466 -14.19 -2.63 -5.59
N VAL A 467 -15.35 -3.24 -5.37
CA VAL A 467 -16.23 -2.93 -4.24
C VAL A 467 -16.60 -4.20 -3.48
N GLU A 468 -16.42 -4.19 -2.15
CA GLU A 468 -16.86 -5.23 -1.23
C GLU A 468 -18.31 -4.99 -0.80
N ALA A 469 -19.18 -5.99 -0.98
CA ALA A 469 -20.59 -5.91 -0.63
C ALA A 469 -21.23 -7.28 -0.46
N LEU A 470 -22.34 -7.33 0.28
CA LEU A 470 -23.30 -8.41 0.16
C LEU A 470 -24.02 -8.32 -1.19
N ILE A 471 -24.23 -9.47 -1.80
CA ILE A 471 -24.94 -9.63 -3.06
C ILE A 471 -26.03 -10.68 -2.86
N TYR A 472 -27.27 -10.24 -3.06
CA TYR A 472 -28.47 -11.04 -2.92
C TYR A 472 -28.89 -11.56 -4.28
N ILE A 473 -29.08 -12.87 -4.38
CA ILE A 473 -29.59 -13.54 -5.57
C ILE A 473 -31.05 -13.89 -5.27
N GLU A 474 -31.98 -13.26 -5.98
CA GLU A 474 -33.41 -13.38 -5.73
C GLU A 474 -34.16 -13.83 -6.97
N ASP A 475 -35.17 -14.66 -6.79
CA ASP A 475 -36.11 -15.02 -7.84
C ASP A 475 -36.72 -13.75 -8.44
N SER A 476 -36.54 -13.55 -9.74
CA SER A 476 -36.94 -12.34 -10.45
C SER A 476 -38.46 -12.09 -10.47
N GLN A 477 -39.27 -13.12 -10.21
CA GLN A 477 -40.72 -13.04 -10.20
C GLN A 477 -41.27 -12.93 -8.78
N THR A 478 -40.77 -13.76 -7.86
CA THR A 478 -41.34 -13.89 -6.51
C THR A 478 -40.62 -13.01 -5.48
N GLY A 479 -39.38 -12.60 -5.74
CA GLY A 479 -38.52 -11.96 -4.74
C GLY A 479 -38.00 -12.92 -3.67
N GLU A 480 -38.18 -14.23 -3.83
CA GLU A 480 -37.63 -15.24 -2.94
C GLU A 480 -36.09 -15.19 -2.97
N ARG A 481 -35.45 -15.11 -1.80
CA ARG A 481 -33.99 -15.21 -1.69
C ARG A 481 -33.53 -16.63 -2.04
N LEU A 482 -32.81 -16.76 -3.15
CA LEU A 482 -32.28 -18.04 -3.62
C LEU A 482 -30.89 -18.34 -3.08
N PHE A 483 -30.04 -17.31 -2.99
CA PHE A 483 -28.67 -17.44 -2.48
C PHE A 483 -28.17 -16.08 -1.97
N THR A 484 -27.18 -16.09 -1.10
CA THR A 484 -26.43 -14.87 -0.77
C THR A 484 -24.93 -15.07 -0.88
N THR A 485 -24.26 -14.12 -1.51
CA THR A 485 -22.80 -14.09 -1.62
C THR A 485 -22.23 -12.75 -1.17
N LYS A 486 -20.90 -12.65 -1.14
CA LYS A 486 -20.18 -11.42 -0.85
C LYS A 486 -19.09 -11.25 -1.91
N SER A 487 -18.87 -10.02 -2.38
CA SER A 487 -17.67 -9.70 -3.15
C SER A 487 -16.44 -9.54 -2.26
N SER A 488 -15.31 -10.01 -2.77
CA SER A 488 -14.00 -9.95 -2.13
C SER A 488 -13.37 -8.56 -2.26
N VAL A 489 -12.19 -8.39 -1.65
CA VAL A 489 -11.36 -7.18 -1.76
C VAL A 489 -11.02 -6.80 -3.21
N SER A 490 -11.01 -7.76 -4.14
CA SER A 490 -10.81 -7.52 -5.57
C SER A 490 -12.13 -7.34 -6.33
N GLY A 491 -13.26 -7.23 -5.63
CA GLY A 491 -14.59 -7.09 -6.18
C GLY A 491 -15.18 -8.41 -6.70
N GLN A 492 -14.43 -9.51 -6.66
CA GLN A 492 -14.88 -10.79 -7.18
C GLN A 492 -15.90 -11.48 -6.29
N PHE A 493 -16.92 -12.08 -6.90
CA PHE A 493 -17.88 -12.92 -6.22
C PHE A 493 -18.24 -14.15 -7.05
N ALA A 494 -18.71 -15.19 -6.35
CA ALA A 494 -19.28 -16.38 -6.98
C ALA A 494 -20.55 -16.81 -6.25
N TYR A 495 -21.41 -17.55 -6.94
CA TYR A 495 -22.63 -18.12 -6.38
C TYR A 495 -23.05 -19.34 -7.21
N PRO A 496 -23.77 -20.31 -6.64
CA PRO A 496 -24.30 -21.44 -7.39
C PRO A 496 -25.21 -20.97 -8.52
N LYS A 497 -25.21 -21.68 -9.66
CA LYS A 497 -26.14 -21.38 -10.75
C LYS A 497 -27.57 -21.64 -10.31
N GLN A 498 -28.46 -20.72 -10.64
CA GLN A 498 -29.87 -20.81 -10.27
C GLN A 498 -30.67 -21.60 -11.30
N THR A 499 -31.67 -22.35 -10.83
CA THR A 499 -32.62 -23.05 -11.71
C THR A 499 -33.77 -22.16 -12.16
N LYS A 500 -34.00 -21.03 -11.47
CA LYS A 500 -35.01 -20.03 -11.77
C LYS A 500 -34.34 -18.77 -12.31
N LYS A 501 -35.07 -17.94 -13.07
CA LYS A 501 -34.60 -16.61 -13.44
C LYS A 501 -34.41 -15.77 -12.18
N ALA A 502 -33.20 -15.25 -11.99
CA ALA A 502 -32.84 -14.51 -10.79
C ALA A 502 -32.31 -13.12 -11.13
N ASN A 503 -32.46 -12.19 -10.19
CA ASN A 503 -31.79 -10.91 -10.19
C ASN A 503 -30.74 -10.88 -9.07
N LEU A 504 -29.63 -10.21 -9.35
CA LEU A 504 -28.56 -9.91 -8.42
C LEU A 504 -28.71 -8.47 -7.96
N ILE A 505 -28.58 -8.27 -6.65
CA ILE A 505 -28.65 -6.95 -6.02
C ILE A 505 -27.51 -6.86 -5.01
N SER A 506 -26.59 -5.94 -5.22
CA SER A 506 -25.61 -5.60 -4.18
C SER A 506 -26.16 -4.49 -3.29
N VAL A 507 -25.96 -4.63 -1.98
CA VAL A 507 -26.44 -3.66 -0.97
C VAL A 507 -25.25 -3.06 -0.26
N ILE A 508 -25.05 -1.75 -0.43
CA ILE A 508 -23.87 -1.04 0.05
C ILE A 508 -24.28 0.35 0.54
N LYS A 509 -23.86 0.71 1.75
CA LYS A 509 -24.08 2.06 2.28
C LYS A 509 -23.42 3.11 1.38
N GLY A 510 -24.18 4.14 1.02
CA GLY A 510 -23.69 5.23 0.17
C GLY A 510 -23.76 4.95 -1.33
N TYR A 511 -24.38 3.85 -1.77
CA TYR A 511 -24.59 3.51 -3.18
C TYR A 511 -26.07 3.27 -3.49
N VAL A 512 -26.45 3.38 -4.76
CA VAL A 512 -27.82 3.06 -5.21
C VAL A 512 -27.87 1.59 -5.65
N PRO A 513 -28.70 0.74 -5.03
CA PRO A 513 -28.84 -0.65 -5.45
C PRO A 513 -29.43 -0.74 -6.86
N LYS A 514 -29.02 -1.75 -7.62
CA LYS A 514 -29.52 -2.03 -8.96
C LYS A 514 -29.77 -3.52 -9.13
N TYR A 515 -30.87 -3.85 -9.81
CA TYR A 515 -31.11 -5.21 -10.27
C TYR A 515 -30.25 -5.51 -11.49
N ASN A 516 -29.51 -6.61 -11.43
CA ASN A 516 -28.72 -7.11 -12.55
C ASN A 516 -29.18 -8.54 -12.87
N PRO A 517 -29.47 -8.88 -14.13
CA PRO A 517 -29.96 -10.22 -14.47
C PRO A 517 -28.89 -11.28 -14.23
N ASP A 518 -29.30 -12.44 -13.72
CA ASP A 518 -28.42 -13.60 -13.56
C ASP A 518 -27.93 -14.11 -14.92
N THR A 519 -26.63 -13.94 -15.17
CA THR A 519 -25.95 -14.31 -16.42
C THR A 519 -24.56 -14.88 -16.10
N ASN A 520 -23.97 -15.61 -17.05
CA ASN A 520 -22.60 -16.08 -16.89
C ASN A 520 -21.62 -14.90 -16.98
N ASN A 521 -20.66 -14.80 -16.04
CA ASN A 521 -19.61 -13.76 -16.00
C ASN A 521 -20.16 -12.33 -16.00
N ILE A 522 -20.74 -11.92 -14.87
CA ILE A 522 -21.41 -10.63 -14.71
C ILE A 522 -20.47 -9.56 -14.14
N THR A 523 -20.54 -8.32 -14.65
CA THR A 523 -19.93 -7.16 -13.98
C THR A 523 -21.05 -6.22 -13.52
N ILE A 524 -21.16 -6.05 -12.21
CA ILE A 524 -22.13 -5.14 -11.60
C ILE A 524 -21.44 -3.80 -11.36
N LYS A 525 -22.03 -2.73 -11.90
CA LYS A 525 -21.56 -1.34 -11.75
C LYS A 525 -22.42 -0.56 -10.75
N GLN A 526 -21.80 -0.13 -9.66
CA GLN A 526 -22.45 0.58 -8.57
C GLN A 526 -22.35 2.09 -8.72
N ASP A 527 -23.46 2.77 -8.44
CA ASP A 527 -23.52 4.22 -8.44
C ASP A 527 -23.35 4.76 -7.03
N LYS A 528 -22.27 5.50 -6.79
CA LYS A 528 -22.04 6.18 -5.52
C LYS A 528 -22.97 7.39 -5.40
N ILE A 529 -23.69 7.50 -4.29
CA ILE A 529 -24.62 8.62 -4.01
C ILE A 529 -23.92 9.98 -4.11
N GLU A 530 -22.70 10.06 -3.58
CA GLU A 530 -21.90 11.29 -3.64
C GLU A 530 -21.56 11.70 -5.08
N ASP A 531 -21.26 10.74 -5.96
CA ASP A 531 -20.95 11.00 -7.36
C ASP A 531 -22.21 11.40 -8.13
N ILE A 532 -23.35 10.78 -7.83
CA ILE A 532 -24.65 11.17 -8.40
C ILE A 532 -24.93 12.64 -8.11
N TYR A 533 -24.78 13.03 -6.85
CA TYR A 533 -24.96 14.41 -6.40
C TYR A 533 -23.97 15.37 -7.06
N ARG A 534 -22.65 15.12 -6.98
CA ARG A 534 -21.62 16.03 -7.52
C ARG A 534 -21.73 16.24 -9.03
N LYS A 535 -22.21 15.23 -9.76
CA LYS A 535 -22.39 15.27 -11.21
C LYS A 535 -23.79 15.78 -11.62
N ASN A 536 -24.68 16.12 -10.68
CA ASN A 536 -26.08 16.48 -10.93
C ASN A 536 -26.80 15.48 -11.86
N ARG A 537 -26.53 14.18 -11.69
CA ARG A 537 -27.14 13.13 -12.52
C ARG A 537 -28.31 12.48 -11.78
N LEU A 538 -29.12 11.74 -12.53
CA LEU A 538 -30.16 10.87 -12.01
C LEU A 538 -29.83 9.42 -12.35
N VAL A 539 -30.15 8.51 -11.43
CA VAL A 539 -30.12 7.07 -11.69
C VAL A 539 -31.50 6.66 -12.18
N VAL A 540 -31.57 6.09 -13.37
CA VAL A 540 -32.82 5.62 -13.95
C VAL A 540 -32.92 4.11 -13.76
N ILE A 541 -34.02 3.67 -13.15
CA ILE A 541 -34.35 2.25 -12.99
C ILE A 541 -35.69 1.96 -13.67
N GLU A 542 -35.88 0.70 -14.06
CA GLU A 542 -37.18 0.21 -14.50
C GLU A 542 -38.20 0.31 -13.36
N THR A 543 -39.48 0.48 -13.72
CA THR A 543 -40.56 0.58 -12.72
C THR A 543 -40.54 -0.59 -11.73
N LEU A 544 -40.78 -0.29 -10.46
CA LEU A 544 -40.97 -1.30 -9.42
C LEU A 544 -42.38 -1.90 -9.44
N PHE A 545 -43.29 -1.34 -10.23
CA PHE A 545 -44.70 -1.69 -10.21
C PHE A 545 -45.03 -2.72 -11.30
N PRO A 546 -45.68 -3.86 -10.94
CA PRO A 546 -46.13 -4.85 -11.91
C PRO A 546 -47.10 -4.28 -12.93
N GLN A 547 -47.10 -4.82 -14.15
CA GLN A 547 -47.99 -4.36 -15.23
C GLN A 547 -49.48 -4.65 -14.95
N ASP A 548 -49.79 -5.75 -14.27
CA ASP A 548 -51.13 -6.21 -13.93
C ASP A 548 -51.73 -5.50 -12.71
N SER A 549 -50.88 -5.09 -11.77
CA SER A 549 -51.26 -4.33 -10.56
C SER A 549 -50.35 -3.13 -10.31
N PRO A 550 -50.33 -2.12 -11.20
CA PRO A 550 -49.41 -0.98 -11.11
C PRO A 550 -49.74 -0.03 -9.95
N ASP A 551 -50.87 -0.24 -9.27
CA ASP A 551 -51.33 0.52 -8.11
C ASP A 551 -50.85 -0.05 -6.75
N LYS A 552 -50.00 -1.09 -6.76
CA LYS A 552 -49.53 -1.79 -5.54
C LYS A 552 -48.07 -2.22 -5.65
N LEU A 553 -47.37 -2.27 -4.51
CA LEU A 553 -46.04 -2.88 -4.40
C LEU A 553 -46.18 -4.41 -4.28
N ASN A 554 -45.39 -5.16 -5.04
CA ASN A 554 -45.21 -6.60 -4.84
C ASN A 554 -43.95 -6.88 -4.01
N THR A 555 -43.68 -8.15 -3.68
CA THR A 555 -42.50 -8.54 -2.88
C THR A 555 -41.18 -8.08 -3.50
N VAL A 556 -41.02 -8.15 -4.82
CA VAL A 556 -39.81 -7.68 -5.52
C VAL A 556 -39.60 -6.17 -5.31
N ALA A 557 -40.66 -5.38 -5.43
CA ALA A 557 -40.63 -3.94 -5.18
C ALA A 557 -40.30 -3.64 -3.71
N GLU A 558 -40.92 -4.36 -2.78
CA GLU A 558 -40.66 -4.18 -1.35
C GLU A 558 -39.23 -4.52 -0.95
N ASN A 559 -38.67 -5.61 -1.51
CA ASN A 559 -37.27 -5.97 -1.33
C ASN A 559 -36.35 -4.86 -1.83
N TYR A 560 -36.59 -4.34 -3.04
CA TYR A 560 -35.79 -3.23 -3.57
C TYR A 560 -35.80 -2.01 -2.65
N LEU A 561 -36.97 -1.60 -2.18
CA LEU A 561 -37.11 -0.45 -1.28
C LEU A 561 -36.44 -0.70 0.07
N LYS A 562 -36.47 -1.94 0.58
CA LYS A 562 -35.68 -2.35 1.76
C LYS A 562 -34.19 -2.15 1.52
N TYR A 563 -33.67 -2.61 0.38
CA TYR A 563 -32.24 -2.47 0.03
C TYR A 563 -31.83 -1.03 -0.22
N LEU A 564 -32.72 -0.23 -0.82
CA LEU A 564 -32.50 1.20 -1.01
C LEU A 564 -32.43 1.93 0.33
N ALA A 565 -33.34 1.61 1.26
CA ALA A 565 -33.32 2.18 2.61
C ALA A 565 -32.07 1.79 3.39
N GLN A 566 -31.66 0.53 3.36
CA GLN A 566 -30.41 0.05 3.98
C GLN A 566 -29.19 0.77 3.40
N SER A 567 -29.15 0.98 2.08
CA SER A 567 -28.04 1.68 1.41
C SER A 567 -28.02 3.17 1.72
N PHE A 568 -29.14 3.75 2.15
CA PHE A 568 -29.29 5.16 2.51
C PHE A 568 -29.18 5.44 4.01
N GLU A 569 -29.05 4.41 4.85
CA GLU A 569 -28.96 4.57 6.30
C GLU A 569 -27.77 5.45 6.70
N GLY A 570 -28.02 6.48 7.52
CA GLY A 570 -27.00 7.44 7.96
C GLY A 570 -26.54 8.44 6.88
N SER A 571 -27.21 8.48 5.73
CA SER A 571 -26.91 9.41 4.64
C SER A 571 -27.16 10.87 5.03
N LYS A 572 -26.26 11.75 4.58
CA LYS A 572 -26.38 13.22 4.69
C LYS A 572 -27.17 13.87 3.53
N TYR A 573 -27.78 13.05 2.68
CA TYR A 573 -28.49 13.50 1.49
C TYR A 573 -30.01 13.43 1.69
N ILE A 574 -30.74 14.21 0.92
CA ILE A 574 -32.17 14.10 0.66
C ILE A 574 -32.32 13.31 -0.65
N MET A 575 -33.06 12.21 -0.62
CA MET A 575 -33.35 11.38 -1.80
C MET A 575 -34.52 11.99 -2.58
N THR A 576 -34.33 12.24 -3.87
CA THR A 576 -35.40 12.63 -4.79
C THR A 576 -35.82 11.43 -5.64
N ILE A 577 -37.12 11.17 -5.77
CA ILE A 577 -37.66 10.06 -6.57
C ILE A 577 -38.75 10.61 -7.50
N SER A 578 -38.48 10.57 -8.80
CA SER A 578 -39.43 10.93 -9.85
C SER A 578 -40.00 9.66 -10.48
N VAL A 579 -41.33 9.52 -10.46
CA VAL A 579 -42.02 8.36 -11.05
C VAL A 579 -42.71 8.77 -12.34
N HIS A 580 -42.46 8.01 -13.41
CA HIS A 580 -43.05 8.24 -14.74
C HIS A 580 -43.78 6.98 -15.21
N CYS A 581 -44.99 7.17 -15.74
CA CYS A 581 -45.78 6.10 -16.30
C CYS A 581 -46.38 6.49 -17.66
N GLN A 582 -46.47 5.53 -18.58
CA GLN A 582 -46.90 5.76 -19.96
C GLN A 582 -48.41 5.64 -20.14
N LYS A 583 -49.09 4.92 -19.24
CA LYS A 583 -50.53 4.63 -19.29
C LYS A 583 -51.13 4.69 -17.90
N GLY A 584 -52.31 5.28 -17.77
CA GLY A 584 -53.15 5.22 -16.58
C GLY A 584 -53.63 3.80 -16.24
N TYR A 585 -54.28 3.66 -15.09
CA TYR A 585 -54.80 2.38 -14.60
C TYR A 585 -56.10 2.55 -13.81
N LYS A 586 -57.11 1.74 -14.12
CA LYS A 586 -58.49 1.89 -13.61
C LYS A 586 -58.99 3.31 -13.90
N ALA A 587 -59.46 4.02 -12.87
CA ALA A 587 -59.94 5.40 -12.97
C ALA A 587 -58.83 6.47 -12.87
N MET A 588 -57.58 6.07 -12.62
CA MET A 588 -56.44 6.99 -12.53
C MET A 588 -55.86 7.23 -13.93
N ASN A 589 -55.70 8.49 -14.32
CA ASN A 589 -54.88 8.86 -15.47
C ASN A 589 -53.38 8.67 -15.15
N GLU A 590 -52.50 8.97 -16.10
CA GLU A 590 -51.04 8.81 -15.95
C GLU A 590 -50.49 9.67 -14.79
N ASP A 591 -50.94 10.92 -14.67
CA ASP A 591 -50.49 11.81 -13.60
C ASP A 591 -50.88 11.25 -12.22
N ASP A 592 -52.16 10.87 -12.06
CA ASP A 592 -52.69 10.32 -10.81
C ASP A 592 -52.00 9.01 -10.43
N LEU A 593 -51.79 8.10 -11.41
CA LEU A 593 -51.14 6.82 -11.17
C LEU A 593 -49.69 7.01 -10.73
N SER A 594 -48.93 7.86 -11.42
CA SER A 594 -47.53 8.11 -11.07
C SER A 594 -47.39 8.78 -9.69
N TRP A 595 -48.34 9.65 -9.31
CA TRP A 595 -48.35 10.30 -8.00
C TRP A 595 -48.71 9.30 -6.88
N HIS A 596 -49.67 8.42 -7.12
CA HIS A 596 -50.01 7.31 -6.23
C HIS A 596 -48.80 6.38 -6.03
N GLN A 597 -48.11 6.00 -7.11
CA GLN A 597 -46.89 5.20 -7.06
C GLN A 597 -45.76 5.88 -6.27
N ALA A 598 -45.52 7.18 -6.52
CA ALA A 598 -44.55 7.97 -5.78
C ALA A 598 -44.85 7.98 -4.27
N THR A 599 -46.14 8.11 -3.92
CA THR A 599 -46.62 8.10 -2.54
C THR A 599 -46.42 6.73 -1.86
N LEU A 600 -46.69 5.63 -2.57
CA LEU A 600 -46.42 4.28 -2.07
C LEU A 600 -44.95 4.05 -1.76
N ILE A 601 -44.06 4.49 -2.67
CA ILE A 601 -42.61 4.43 -2.46
C ILE A 601 -42.23 5.23 -1.21
N LYS A 602 -42.66 6.49 -1.13
CA LYS A 602 -42.36 7.37 0.00
C LYS A 602 -42.78 6.77 1.34
N ASN A 603 -44.02 6.29 1.43
CA ASN A 603 -44.56 5.70 2.65
C ASN A 603 -43.81 4.44 3.06
N LYS A 604 -43.43 3.58 2.10
CA LYS A 604 -42.66 2.38 2.39
C LYS A 604 -41.26 2.72 2.90
N LEU A 605 -40.57 3.68 2.28
CA LEU A 605 -39.24 4.11 2.73
C LEU A 605 -39.26 4.74 4.12
N ILE A 606 -40.31 5.50 4.45
CA ILE A 606 -40.54 6.03 5.80
C ILE A 606 -40.76 4.91 6.81
N ALA A 607 -41.60 3.92 6.47
CA ALA A 607 -41.84 2.76 7.32
C ALA A 607 -40.57 1.92 7.56
N LEU A 608 -39.61 1.97 6.62
CA LEU A 608 -38.28 1.35 6.72
C LEU A 608 -37.26 2.21 7.48
N GLY A 609 -37.67 3.36 8.03
CA GLY A 609 -36.86 4.16 8.95
C GLY A 609 -36.20 5.40 8.33
N ILE A 610 -36.43 5.72 7.06
CA ILE A 610 -35.92 6.96 6.48
C ILE A 610 -36.77 8.14 6.95
N SER A 611 -36.14 9.22 7.42
CA SER A 611 -36.84 10.44 7.82
C SER A 611 -37.68 11.01 6.67
N HIS A 612 -38.94 11.38 6.96
CA HIS A 612 -39.82 12.03 5.99
C HIS A 612 -39.20 13.30 5.37
N GLN A 613 -38.35 14.02 6.11
CA GLN A 613 -37.66 15.22 5.61
C GLN A 613 -36.55 14.91 4.59
N ASN A 614 -36.06 13.67 4.57
CA ASN A 614 -34.95 13.24 3.72
C ASN A 614 -35.43 12.52 2.45
N ILE A 615 -36.74 12.56 2.15
CA ILE A 615 -37.31 11.96 0.94
C ILE A 615 -38.29 12.93 0.28
N VAL A 616 -38.02 13.22 -0.99
CA VAL A 616 -38.93 13.95 -1.88
C VAL A 616 -39.34 13.03 -3.00
N THR A 617 -40.64 12.85 -3.21
CA THR A 617 -41.17 12.01 -4.29
C THR A 617 -42.16 12.80 -5.13
N ALA A 618 -42.15 12.60 -6.44
CA ALA A 618 -43.08 13.24 -7.36
C ALA A 618 -43.50 12.27 -8.48
N GLY A 619 -44.77 12.35 -8.88
CA GLY A 619 -45.30 11.69 -10.07
C GLY A 619 -45.35 12.68 -11.24
N TYR A 620 -44.89 12.26 -12.41
CA TYR A 620 -44.82 13.10 -13.61
C TYR A 620 -45.66 12.55 -14.78
N GLY A 621 -46.39 11.44 -14.59
CA GLY A 621 -47.13 10.78 -15.66
C GLY A 621 -46.22 10.43 -16.84
N ASN A 622 -46.69 10.69 -18.05
CA ASN A 622 -45.93 10.50 -19.29
C ASN A 622 -45.19 11.78 -19.74
N LYS A 623 -45.11 12.80 -18.86
CA LYS A 623 -44.37 14.03 -19.11
C LYS A 623 -42.86 13.79 -18.97
N ASN A 624 -42.06 14.67 -19.57
CA ASN A 624 -40.59 14.61 -19.60
C ASN A 624 -40.07 13.34 -20.29
N LYS A 625 -40.11 13.33 -21.64
CA LYS A 625 -39.55 12.23 -22.43
C LYS A 625 -38.05 12.12 -22.20
N LEU A 626 -37.57 10.90 -21.97
CA LEU A 626 -36.16 10.57 -21.82
C LEU A 626 -35.74 9.67 -22.98
N LEU A 627 -34.64 10.01 -23.65
CA LEU A 627 -34.14 9.27 -24.81
C LEU A 627 -33.87 7.80 -24.43
N GLY A 628 -34.44 6.85 -25.17
CA GLY A 628 -34.34 5.41 -24.92
C GLY A 628 -35.31 4.85 -23.87
N TRP A 629 -36.18 5.70 -23.30
CA TRP A 629 -37.20 5.36 -22.31
C TRP A 629 -38.59 5.89 -22.67
N GLU A 630 -38.79 6.27 -23.92
CA GLU A 630 -39.99 6.94 -24.42
C GLU A 630 -41.25 6.11 -24.18
N ASP A 631 -41.15 4.78 -24.31
CA ASP A 631 -42.27 3.85 -24.19
C ASP A 631 -42.22 3.02 -22.90
N LYS A 632 -41.40 3.41 -21.92
CA LYS A 632 -41.17 2.65 -20.68
C LYS A 632 -41.59 3.42 -19.43
N ASN A 633 -42.21 2.71 -18.49
CA ASN A 633 -42.39 3.20 -17.13
C ASN A 633 -41.02 3.18 -16.42
N ARG A 634 -40.70 4.24 -15.68
CA ARG A 634 -39.38 4.40 -15.06
C ARG A 634 -39.45 5.17 -13.75
N ILE A 635 -38.41 4.99 -12.96
CA ILE A 635 -38.18 5.77 -11.76
C ILE A 635 -36.80 6.42 -11.88
N GLU A 636 -36.73 7.71 -11.61
CA GLU A 636 -35.48 8.47 -11.58
C GLU A 636 -35.15 8.82 -10.13
N ILE A 637 -33.95 8.47 -9.69
CA ILE A 637 -33.47 8.70 -8.32
C ILE A 637 -32.33 9.72 -8.35
N GLY A 638 -32.47 10.78 -7.57
CA GLY A 638 -31.46 11.82 -7.38
C GLY A 638 -31.18 12.10 -5.91
N PHE A 639 -30.22 12.98 -5.65
CA PHE A 639 -29.80 13.32 -4.30
C PHE A 639 -29.47 14.81 -4.17
N MET A 640 -29.81 15.40 -3.01
CA MET A 640 -29.46 16.77 -2.61
C MET A 640 -28.84 16.75 -1.21
N LEU A 641 -28.08 17.76 -0.78
CA LEU A 641 -27.52 17.79 0.59
C LEU A 641 -28.57 18.23 1.62
N ILE A 642 -28.55 17.61 2.81
CA ILE A 642 -29.31 18.06 3.98
C ILE A 642 -28.58 19.29 4.55
N GLY A 643 -29.06 20.49 4.21
CA GLY A 643 -28.53 21.75 4.75
C GLY A 643 -27.11 22.07 4.29
N GLY A 644 -27.00 22.95 3.30
CA GLY A 644 -25.78 23.67 2.97
C GLY A 644 -26.18 24.99 2.32
N GLU A 645 -25.67 26.10 2.88
CA GLU A 645 -25.56 27.38 2.19
C GLU A 645 -24.81 27.24 0.85
#